data_AF-A0AAD4PF27-F1
#
_entry.id   AF-A0AAD4PF27-F1
#
_cell.length_a   1.000
_cell.length_b   1.000
_cell.length_c   1.000
_cell.angle_alpha   90.00
_cell.angle_beta   90.00
_cell.angle_gamma   90.00
#
_symmetry.space_group_name_H-M   'P 1'
#
loop_
_entity.id
_entity.type
_entity.pdbx_description
1 polymer ?
#
loop_
_entity_poly.entity_id
_entity_poly.type
_entity_poly.pdbx_seq_one_letter_code
_entity_poly.pdbx_strand_id
1 'polypeptide(L)'
;MIGVGRYIYVYVLPCDSCSNLRARDENVKRDSAEQRSDGCGDAAESVNCPVCGVRLPTDNALINSHVDDCLAPKPSKRKLSQATLLQLNFSRSKVRLDSSRLVKDEVTPSEPDEISNPDAIHNLNGSGGSEEYVNNNSLSLGNDSFSSDEDNLISKDTTNDKFALPLLPCDLEGPKDGVDEYLDDFEISKFIIPTIIVGRRYGSREELDPQSRIYLSRDPENVKDSNAIKVLYVDCGYDSMLGYIPRELAQYLSPLIDKFHLSFEGIITSVPQDARASIPIQIVCKNVELCDQIYCDNMQEFKSVWKHVIRAVELAKSNSSGMTRYQHNLVLLIQEVLKSNHHLFTDSEVSFLEAFDSLPDDSKRLFARLYTRKGPWFRLSSLSYPEIADHDQAIKGLVEAGYLCSFLLRNELEEDDLEEVLNILNIDELREALLVRNKKCNHGTRKQDIIKLLLSSNTGGPCSDIRGFVLARTGSCVKLSPLAEFLVWRAERLFFLNGEQDLSAFLLVDLGIVKYPAYRCIISEQIFQNRSDLLSYEEAIEMSQIMVESLDENNSELVLRCIEMCVSRMSICLGENRSPSGGSMDAFLSHFSASWVYSKVVFLGVSFLECEKRYVDAINLLRLLLSTFSSDRRRGYWTLRLSVDLEHLGRVDDSLQVAEDGLHDPWVRAGSRVALQRRVLRLGKPPRRWKIPSYSKSVNRKIFQVHVQGRPLNGKTGMKSIFYGEDGERCGVEEIALQYYAGDGGGWQGVHTESGIWLTIFGILMWDIIFADVPNAFRTKFQTAPLDLETDSFYDTRRGFIEAHLEKIKDGMAEEILITMWESHVGTACRGVNWEKHSLADLRAAVKCIGGACLASICRHLAQDYRSWSSGMPDLLLWRLHDCYRGEAKLVEVKGPRDRLSEQQRAWLLFLIDCGFNVEVCKVTPNPVDT
;
A
#
# COMPACT_ATOMS: atom_id res chain seq x y z
N MET A 1 -26.07 18.27 32.68
CA MET A 1 -25.48 19.57 32.31
C MET A 1 -24.39 19.93 33.31
N ILE A 2 -23.13 19.82 32.89
CA ILE A 2 -21.93 20.58 33.30
C ILE A 2 -20.90 20.13 32.27
N GLY A 3 -20.52 21.02 31.36
CA GLY A 3 -19.53 20.72 30.33
C GLY A 3 -18.13 20.87 30.91
N VAL A 4 -17.24 19.91 30.61
CA VAL A 4 -15.83 19.97 31.00
C VAL A 4 -14.96 19.80 29.77
N GLY A 5 -14.96 20.82 28.91
CA GLY A 5 -13.80 21.10 28.07
C GLY A 5 -12.71 21.69 28.96
N ARG A 6 -11.47 21.18 28.87
CA ARG A 6 -10.33 21.79 29.57
C ARG A 6 -9.71 22.88 28.68
N TYR A 7 -9.52 24.04 29.29
CA TYR A 7 -9.16 25.31 28.69
C TYR A 7 -7.79 25.33 28.00
N ILE A 8 -7.73 25.97 26.83
CA ILE A 8 -6.49 26.53 26.27
C ILE A 8 -6.45 28.01 26.66
N TYR A 9 -5.46 28.40 27.48
CA TYR A 9 -5.24 29.80 27.83
C TYR A 9 -4.27 30.45 26.83
N VAL A 10 -4.78 31.32 25.96
CA VAL A 10 -3.94 32.23 25.17
C VAL A 10 -3.61 33.46 26.00
N TYR A 11 -2.40 33.49 26.58
CA TYR A 11 -1.86 34.71 27.17
C TYR A 11 -1.38 35.66 26.06
N VAL A 12 -2.11 36.74 25.82
CA VAL A 12 -1.63 37.86 25.02
C VAL A 12 -0.67 38.69 25.90
N LEU A 13 0.64 38.52 25.69
CA LEU A 13 1.65 39.40 26.27
C LEU A 13 1.74 40.69 25.41
N PRO A 14 1.78 41.89 26.01
CA PRO A 14 2.01 43.12 25.28
C PRO A 14 3.39 43.13 24.61
N CYS A 15 3.45 43.56 23.35
CA CYS A 15 4.70 43.74 22.62
C CYS A 15 5.39 45.02 23.10
N ASP A 16 6.52 44.86 23.81
CA ASP A 16 7.36 45.97 24.25
C ASP A 16 8.81 45.75 23.82
N SER A 17 9.53 46.86 23.58
CA SER A 17 10.95 46.94 23.20
C SER A 17 11.37 46.51 21.78
N CYS A 18 11.16 47.40 20.81
CA CYS A 18 11.99 47.47 19.61
C CYS A 18 12.60 48.87 19.46
N SER A 19 13.80 49.09 20.01
CA SER A 19 14.65 50.23 19.64
C SER A 19 16.07 50.11 20.17
N ASN A 20 17.04 49.98 19.26
CA ASN A 20 18.30 50.70 19.36
C ASN A 20 19.10 50.69 18.04
N LEU A 21 19.98 51.68 17.88
CA LEU A 21 20.97 51.83 16.81
C LEU A 21 20.46 52.14 15.39
N ARG A 22 20.04 53.40 15.19
CA ARG A 22 20.67 54.27 14.17
C ARG A 22 20.78 55.68 14.71
N ALA A 23 21.96 56.28 14.54
CA ALA A 23 22.32 57.52 15.18
C ALA A 23 22.42 58.67 14.17
N ARG A 24 22.03 59.84 14.69
CA ARG A 24 22.54 61.19 14.39
C ARG A 24 21.94 62.04 13.26
N ASP A 25 21.68 63.26 13.73
CA ASP A 25 21.73 64.58 13.07
C ASP A 25 20.61 64.89 12.06
N GLU A 26 19.91 66.04 12.12
CA GLU A 26 20.06 67.17 13.05
C GLU A 26 18.80 68.09 13.11
N ASN A 27 18.68 68.83 14.21
CA ASN A 27 18.12 70.20 14.30
C ASN A 27 16.62 70.54 14.04
N VAL A 28 15.99 71.02 15.14
CA VAL A 28 15.43 72.40 15.29
C VAL A 28 13.91 72.66 15.14
N LYS A 29 13.27 72.70 16.32
CA LYS A 29 12.39 73.78 16.89
C LYS A 29 10.93 73.98 16.42
N ARG A 30 10.07 74.02 17.46
CA ARG A 30 9.01 75.02 17.77
C ARG A 30 7.75 75.03 16.87
N ASP A 31 6.57 75.43 17.33
CA ASP A 31 6.01 75.74 18.66
C ASP A 31 4.47 75.58 18.53
N SER A 32 3.80 74.85 19.43
CA SER A 32 2.90 75.37 20.50
C SER A 32 1.42 75.59 20.14
N ALA A 33 0.52 75.10 21.03
CA ALA A 33 -0.92 75.43 21.17
C ALA A 33 -1.85 75.03 20.01
N GLU A 34 -3.16 74.81 20.18
CA GLU A 34 -4.06 75.07 21.32
C GLU A 34 -5.22 74.06 21.42
N GLN A 35 -6.06 74.18 22.46
CA GLN A 35 -7.11 73.21 22.86
C GLN A 35 -8.44 73.34 22.09
N ARG A 36 -9.18 72.24 21.84
CA ARG A 36 -10.47 71.90 22.52
C ARG A 36 -11.25 70.71 21.92
N SER A 37 -11.82 69.94 22.85
CA SER A 37 -13.11 69.20 22.85
C SER A 37 -14.18 69.54 21.79
N ASP A 38 -15.14 68.69 21.44
CA ASP A 38 -15.56 67.32 21.87
C ASP A 38 -16.37 66.67 20.72
N GLY A 39 -16.57 65.35 20.69
CA GLY A 39 -17.51 64.74 19.72
C GLY A 39 -17.47 63.23 19.53
N CYS A 40 -17.95 62.49 20.54
CA CYS A 40 -18.15 61.03 20.58
C CYS A 40 -18.58 60.32 19.27
N GLY A 41 -18.06 59.11 19.07
CA GLY A 41 -18.52 58.14 18.06
C GLY A 41 -17.76 56.82 18.15
N ASP A 42 -18.10 55.98 19.15
CA ASP A 42 -17.43 54.69 19.39
C ASP A 42 -17.47 53.77 18.15
N ALA A 43 -16.32 53.62 17.51
CA ALA A 43 -16.09 52.57 16.53
C ALA A 43 -15.82 51.27 17.28
N ALA A 44 -16.85 50.44 17.44
CA ALA A 44 -16.72 49.11 18.04
C ALA A 44 -15.63 48.31 17.30
N GLU A 45 -14.54 48.02 18.01
CA GLU A 45 -13.45 47.21 17.47
C GLU A 45 -14.00 45.84 17.08
N SER A 46 -13.60 45.37 15.90
CA SER A 46 -13.99 44.05 15.38
C SER A 46 -12.78 43.31 14.87
N VAL A 47 -12.72 42.02 15.16
CA VAL A 47 -11.63 41.12 14.79
C VAL A 47 -12.13 40.20 13.69
N ASN A 48 -11.32 39.97 12.65
CA ASN A 48 -11.66 38.99 11.62
C ASN A 48 -11.41 37.57 12.17
N CYS A 49 -12.37 36.67 12.00
CA CYS A 49 -12.17 35.24 12.21
C CYS A 49 -10.99 34.74 11.34
N PRO A 50 -9.95 34.12 11.93
CA PRO A 50 -8.79 33.63 11.19
C PRO A 50 -9.07 32.39 10.31
N VAL A 51 -10.30 31.85 10.32
CA VAL A 51 -10.68 30.65 9.57
C VAL A 51 -11.54 31.00 8.36
N CYS A 52 -12.59 31.81 8.52
CA CYS A 52 -13.53 32.18 7.44
C CYS A 52 -13.55 33.68 7.09
N GLY A 53 -12.82 34.54 7.81
CA GLY A 53 -12.71 35.98 7.54
C GLY A 53 -13.87 36.86 8.02
N VAL A 54 -14.90 36.30 8.67
CA VAL A 54 -16.04 37.06 9.21
C VAL A 54 -15.59 38.05 10.30
N ARG A 55 -16.06 39.30 10.25
CA ARG A 55 -15.86 40.28 11.35
C ARG A 55 -16.74 39.93 12.54
N LEU A 56 -16.12 39.76 13.69
CA LEU A 56 -16.76 39.52 14.97
C LEU A 56 -16.50 40.71 15.90
N PRO A 57 -17.40 41.02 16.86
CA PRO A 57 -17.10 41.97 17.93
C PRO A 57 -15.86 41.53 18.74
N THR A 58 -15.19 42.46 19.41
CA THR A 58 -14.10 42.17 20.40
C THR A 58 -14.58 41.48 21.69
N ASP A 59 -15.57 40.58 21.59
CA ASP A 59 -15.91 39.63 22.64
C ASP A 59 -15.21 38.30 22.38
N ASN A 60 -14.22 37.99 23.22
CA ASN A 60 -13.44 36.76 23.13
C ASN A 60 -14.31 35.48 23.20
N ALA A 61 -15.49 35.51 23.84
CA ALA A 61 -16.39 34.36 23.87
C ALA A 61 -17.02 34.09 22.49
N LEU A 62 -17.45 35.15 21.80
CA LEU A 62 -18.01 35.07 20.44
C LEU A 62 -16.92 34.75 19.40
N ILE A 63 -15.72 35.31 19.56
CA ILE A 63 -14.56 35.01 18.71
C ILE A 63 -14.18 33.53 18.80
N ASN A 64 -14.03 33.00 20.02
CA ASN A 64 -13.60 31.62 20.21
C ASN A 64 -14.70 30.63 19.77
N SER A 65 -15.96 30.83 20.16
CA SER A 65 -17.07 29.96 19.71
C SER A 65 -17.13 29.86 18.19
N HIS A 66 -17.03 30.99 17.49
CA HIS A 66 -17.08 31.01 16.03
C HIS A 66 -15.82 30.40 15.38
N VAL A 67 -14.65 30.50 16.00
CA VAL A 67 -13.43 29.81 15.54
C VAL A 67 -13.54 28.31 15.76
N ASP A 68 -14.07 27.87 16.89
CA ASP A 68 -14.35 26.46 17.19
C ASP A 68 -15.34 25.87 16.19
N ASP A 69 -16.43 26.58 15.88
CA ASP A 69 -17.40 26.20 14.83
C ASP A 69 -16.75 26.12 13.43
N CYS A 70 -15.86 27.06 13.09
CA CYS A 70 -15.16 27.05 11.80
C CYS A 70 -14.05 25.98 11.71
N LEU A 71 -13.57 25.46 12.84
CA LEU A 71 -12.61 24.36 12.92
C LEU A 71 -13.28 22.99 13.13
N ALA A 72 -14.61 22.96 13.29
CA ALA A 72 -15.36 21.71 13.39
C ALA A 72 -15.18 20.87 12.10
N PRO A 73 -14.98 19.55 12.21
CA PRO A 73 -14.63 18.71 11.07
C PRO A 73 -15.80 18.56 10.09
N LYS A 74 -15.61 19.02 8.85
CA LYS A 74 -16.51 18.70 7.73
C LYS A 74 -16.25 17.25 7.26
N PRO A 75 -17.26 16.34 7.24
CA PRO A 75 -17.05 14.92 6.94
C PRO A 75 -16.87 14.62 5.44
N SER A 76 -15.80 15.17 4.86
CA SER A 76 -15.24 14.73 3.59
C SER A 76 -14.73 13.28 3.73
N LYS A 77 -15.26 12.35 2.94
CA LYS A 77 -14.81 10.95 2.90
C LYS A 77 -13.31 10.88 2.62
N ARG A 78 -12.53 10.58 3.67
CA ARG A 78 -11.07 10.39 3.67
C ARG A 78 -10.63 9.53 2.47
N LYS A 79 -9.94 10.15 1.50
CA LYS A 79 -9.51 9.50 0.24
C LYS A 79 -8.13 8.87 0.30
N LEU A 80 -7.39 9.07 1.38
CA LEU A 80 -5.98 8.71 1.47
C LEU A 80 -5.76 7.60 2.50
N SER A 81 -5.36 6.45 1.97
CA SER A 81 -4.75 5.36 2.72
C SER A 81 -3.56 5.89 3.54
N GLN A 82 -3.32 5.41 4.78
CA GLN A 82 -2.09 5.82 5.48
C GLN A 82 -0.85 5.36 4.71
N ALA A 83 -0.93 4.35 3.83
CA ALA A 83 0.16 3.98 2.94
C ALA A 83 0.70 5.20 2.15
N THR A 84 -0.17 6.06 1.64
CA THR A 84 0.22 7.28 0.94
C THR A 84 0.97 8.26 1.87
N LEU A 85 0.53 8.38 3.12
CA LEU A 85 1.07 9.30 4.13
C LEU A 85 2.41 8.81 4.71
N LEU A 86 2.49 7.53 5.07
CA LEU A 86 3.66 6.88 5.65
C LEU A 86 4.76 6.67 4.60
N GLN A 87 4.41 6.21 3.40
CA GLN A 87 5.38 5.81 2.37
C GLN A 87 5.79 6.93 1.40
N LEU A 88 5.12 8.09 1.42
CA LEU A 88 5.33 9.21 0.49
C LEU A 88 5.07 8.88 -0.98
N ASN A 89 4.13 7.98 -1.27
CA ASN A 89 3.76 7.58 -2.65
C ASN A 89 2.90 8.66 -3.36
N PHE A 90 3.26 9.93 -3.22
CA PHE A 90 2.59 11.08 -3.85
C PHE A 90 2.98 11.18 -5.32
N SER A 91 2.37 10.31 -6.13
CA SER A 91 2.45 10.39 -7.57
C SER A 91 1.70 11.64 -8.05
N ARG A 92 2.41 12.76 -8.23
CA ARG A 92 1.89 13.87 -9.04
C ARG A 92 1.52 13.29 -10.40
N SER A 93 0.22 13.19 -10.69
CA SER A 93 -0.24 12.95 -12.05
C SER A 93 0.44 13.99 -12.95
N LYS A 94 1.06 13.54 -14.06
CA LYS A 94 1.87 14.42 -14.92
C LYS A 94 1.00 15.57 -15.44
N VAL A 95 1.02 16.71 -14.76
CA VAL A 95 0.37 17.93 -15.22
C VAL A 95 1.00 18.27 -16.56
N ARG A 96 0.17 18.27 -17.61
CA ARG A 96 0.59 18.77 -18.92
C ARG A 96 0.85 20.27 -18.77
N LEU A 97 2.11 20.68 -18.73
CA LEU A 97 2.44 22.03 -19.16
C LEU A 97 2.28 22.07 -20.68
N ASP A 98 1.20 22.70 -21.14
CA ASP A 98 1.09 23.14 -22.53
C ASP A 98 2.16 24.21 -22.77
N SER A 99 3.28 23.81 -23.36
CA SER A 99 4.37 24.70 -23.77
C SER A 99 3.98 25.47 -25.03
N SER A 100 3.02 26.39 -24.90
CA SER A 100 2.68 27.34 -25.95
C SER A 100 2.48 28.74 -25.36
N ARG A 101 3.28 29.70 -25.88
CA ARG A 101 3.38 31.15 -25.54
C ARG A 101 4.47 31.54 -24.54
N LEU A 102 5.71 31.54 -25.03
CA LEU A 102 6.61 32.68 -24.81
C LEU A 102 7.25 33.05 -26.16
N VAL A 103 6.53 33.90 -26.91
CA VAL A 103 7.18 34.77 -27.89
C VAL A 103 7.71 35.96 -27.10
N LYS A 104 9.00 36.26 -27.24
CA LYS A 104 9.49 37.63 -27.15
C LYS A 104 10.81 37.78 -27.87
N ASP A 105 10.86 38.86 -28.62
CA ASP A 105 11.96 39.38 -29.42
C ASP A 105 13.24 39.56 -28.59
N GLU A 106 14.40 39.39 -29.23
CA GLU A 106 15.44 40.43 -29.21
C GLU A 106 16.51 40.23 -30.31
N VAL A 107 16.58 41.24 -31.18
CA VAL A 107 17.79 41.88 -31.75
C VAL A 107 18.92 40.99 -32.31
N THR A 108 19.08 41.08 -33.63
CA THR A 108 20.27 40.69 -34.40
C THR A 108 21.49 41.59 -34.10
N PRO A 109 22.70 41.02 -34.30
CA PRO A 109 23.69 41.72 -35.10
C PRO A 109 24.11 40.91 -36.34
N SER A 110 24.33 41.64 -37.42
CA SER A 110 24.88 41.24 -38.72
C SER A 110 26.26 40.59 -38.68
N GLU A 111 26.52 39.67 -39.61
CA GLU A 111 27.60 39.76 -40.63
C GLU A 111 27.32 38.77 -41.79
N PRO A 112 27.97 38.90 -42.99
CA PRO A 112 27.27 38.73 -44.26
C PRO A 112 27.50 37.41 -45.03
N ASP A 113 26.49 37.10 -45.84
CA ASP A 113 26.45 36.58 -47.22
C ASP A 113 27.57 35.68 -47.80
N GLU A 114 27.06 34.60 -48.42
CA GLU A 114 27.30 34.17 -49.82
C GLU A 114 28.19 32.97 -50.21
N ILE A 115 27.71 32.29 -51.27
CA ILE A 115 28.44 31.52 -52.31
C ILE A 115 28.80 30.02 -52.04
N SER A 116 27.80 29.19 -52.36
CA SER A 116 27.81 28.03 -53.28
C SER A 116 28.95 26.97 -53.31
N ASN A 117 28.52 25.71 -53.07
CA ASN A 117 28.50 24.59 -54.03
C ASN A 117 29.86 24.06 -54.63
N PRO A 118 29.90 22.96 -55.44
CA PRO A 118 30.64 21.78 -54.99
C PRO A 118 31.70 21.26 -55.99
N ASP A 119 32.56 20.34 -55.52
CA ASP A 119 33.16 19.23 -56.31
C ASP A 119 33.79 18.26 -55.29
N ALA A 120 33.56 16.94 -55.27
CA ALA A 120 33.62 15.90 -56.30
C ALA A 120 35.03 15.25 -56.44
N ILE A 121 34.99 13.91 -56.50
CA ILE A 121 35.91 13.02 -57.26
C ILE A 121 37.15 12.37 -56.58
N HIS A 122 37.01 11.03 -56.47
CA HIS A 122 37.97 9.93 -56.66
C HIS A 122 38.97 9.43 -55.58
N ASN A 123 38.83 8.11 -55.33
CA ASN A 123 39.87 7.05 -55.31
C ASN A 123 40.80 6.94 -54.10
N LEU A 124 41.30 5.76 -53.69
CA LEU A 124 40.99 4.31 -53.79
C LEU A 124 42.26 3.59 -53.26
N ASN A 125 42.11 2.37 -52.74
CA ASN A 125 43.14 1.31 -52.60
C ASN A 125 44.16 1.31 -51.43
N GLY A 126 44.53 0.08 -51.02
CA GLY A 126 45.61 -0.29 -50.08
C GLY A 126 45.09 -0.62 -48.67
N SER A 127 44.75 -1.85 -48.26
CA SER A 127 45.31 -3.20 -48.50
C SER A 127 46.68 -3.48 -47.87
N GLY A 128 46.77 -4.59 -47.11
CA GLY A 128 48.03 -5.23 -46.68
C GLY A 128 48.27 -5.24 -45.17
N GLY A 129 48.59 -6.41 -44.60
CA GLY A 129 49.04 -6.54 -43.20
C GLY A 129 48.65 -7.86 -42.50
N SER A 130 49.20 -8.99 -42.96
CA SER A 130 49.08 -10.33 -42.36
C SER A 130 50.15 -10.59 -41.28
N GLU A 131 50.14 -11.82 -40.73
CA GLU A 131 51.25 -12.52 -40.04
C GLU A 131 51.55 -12.18 -38.56
N GLU A 132 52.02 -13.11 -37.71
CA GLU A 132 51.86 -14.58 -37.64
C GLU A 132 52.28 -15.09 -36.23
N TYR A 133 52.19 -16.41 -36.02
CA TYR A 133 52.64 -17.23 -34.87
C TYR A 133 53.84 -16.74 -34.03
N VAL A 134 53.86 -17.15 -32.74
CA VAL A 134 54.82 -18.17 -32.22
C VAL A 134 54.12 -19.05 -31.17
N ASN A 135 54.56 -20.31 -31.11
CA ASN A 135 53.94 -21.44 -30.42
C ASN A 135 54.77 -21.90 -29.19
N ASN A 136 54.26 -22.94 -28.51
CA ASN A 136 54.97 -24.02 -27.80
C ASN A 136 55.26 -23.98 -26.28
N ASN A 137 54.89 -25.13 -25.69
CA ASN A 137 55.58 -25.94 -24.66
C ASN A 137 55.40 -25.63 -23.16
N SER A 138 55.38 -26.63 -22.25
CA SER A 138 55.03 -28.08 -22.34
C SER A 138 55.17 -28.78 -20.97
N LEU A 139 54.29 -29.77 -20.69
CA LEU A 139 54.56 -31.04 -19.98
C LEU A 139 55.24 -31.09 -18.58
N SER A 140 54.49 -31.60 -17.59
CA SER A 140 54.79 -32.77 -16.69
C SER A 140 53.74 -32.77 -15.56
N LEU A 141 52.92 -33.79 -15.25
CA LEU A 141 53.00 -35.26 -15.26
C LEU A 141 53.82 -35.83 -14.07
N GLY A 142 53.10 -36.42 -13.10
CA GLY A 142 53.63 -36.91 -11.81
C GLY A 142 52.60 -37.71 -11.01
N ASN A 143 52.54 -39.02 -11.29
CA ASN A 143 51.99 -40.15 -10.53
C ASN A 143 52.36 -40.16 -9.01
N ASP A 144 51.81 -40.99 -8.09
CA ASP A 144 50.94 -42.19 -8.17
C ASP A 144 50.28 -42.54 -6.80
N SER A 145 49.46 -43.61 -6.77
CA SER A 145 49.13 -44.52 -5.64
C SER A 145 48.11 -44.14 -4.53
N PHE A 146 47.51 -45.09 -3.78
CA PHE A 146 46.79 -46.36 -4.09
C PHE A 146 46.30 -47.02 -2.77
N SER A 147 44.98 -47.30 -2.61
CA SER A 147 44.33 -48.30 -1.73
C SER A 147 42.81 -47.96 -1.65
N SER A 148 41.80 -48.77 -2.01
CA SER A 148 41.50 -50.18 -1.66
C SER A 148 41.14 -50.32 -0.15
N ASP A 149 40.08 -50.97 0.35
CA ASP A 149 38.90 -51.71 -0.17
C ASP A 149 37.71 -51.46 0.82
N GLU A 150 36.47 -52.02 0.80
CA GLU A 150 35.80 -53.09 0.03
C GLU A 150 34.25 -52.85 0.01
N ASP A 151 33.48 -53.83 -0.51
CA ASP A 151 32.01 -53.95 -0.73
C ASP A 151 31.03 -53.77 0.47
N ASN A 152 29.77 -53.38 0.18
CA ASN A 152 28.63 -54.35 0.19
C ASN A 152 27.27 -53.84 -0.36
N LEU A 153 26.42 -54.81 -0.69
CA LEU A 153 25.19 -54.71 -1.50
C LEU A 153 23.90 -54.99 -0.70
N ILE A 154 22.77 -54.50 -1.21
CA ILE A 154 21.37 -54.95 -0.96
C ILE A 154 20.75 -54.67 0.44
N SER A 155 19.72 -53.82 0.47
CA SER A 155 18.34 -54.28 0.78
C SER A 155 17.28 -53.23 0.43
N LYS A 156 16.11 -53.70 0.01
CA LYS A 156 14.92 -52.92 -0.34
C LYS A 156 13.95 -52.78 0.85
N ASP A 157 13.05 -51.81 0.69
CA ASP A 157 11.67 -51.72 1.22
C ASP A 157 11.39 -51.23 2.66
N THR A 158 10.50 -50.22 2.69
CA THR A 158 9.52 -49.83 3.72
C THR A 158 9.96 -49.38 5.11
N THR A 159 9.57 -48.14 5.47
CA THR A 159 8.58 -47.88 6.56
C THR A 159 8.02 -46.45 6.54
N ASN A 160 6.69 -46.35 6.59
CA ASN A 160 5.87 -45.29 7.23
C ASN A 160 6.10 -43.80 6.91
N ASP A 161 5.45 -43.32 5.85
CA ASP A 161 4.88 -41.96 5.86
C ASP A 161 3.59 -41.95 6.69
N LYS A 162 3.60 -41.24 7.82
CA LYS A 162 2.39 -40.84 8.55
C LYS A 162 2.08 -39.37 8.23
N PHE A 163 1.23 -39.15 7.25
CA PHE A 163 0.63 -37.83 7.00
C PHE A 163 -0.21 -37.40 8.21
N ALA A 164 0.31 -36.46 9.00
CA ALA A 164 -0.46 -35.79 10.05
C ALA A 164 -1.18 -34.58 9.45
N LEU A 165 -2.52 -34.60 9.43
CA LEU A 165 -3.33 -33.46 9.06
C LEU A 165 -3.15 -32.33 10.12
N PRO A 166 -2.91 -31.06 9.72
CA PRO A 166 -2.80 -29.97 10.68
C PRO A 166 -4.12 -29.70 11.41
N LEU A 167 -4.14 -29.90 12.72
CA LEU A 167 -5.27 -29.53 13.57
C LEU A 167 -5.30 -28.02 13.78
N LEU A 168 -6.43 -27.39 13.45
CA LEU A 168 -6.76 -26.04 13.92
C LEU A 168 -7.01 -26.07 15.43
N PRO A 169 -6.40 -25.18 16.24
CA PRO A 169 -6.70 -25.10 17.67
C PRO A 169 -8.06 -24.39 17.88
N CYS A 170 -9.04 -25.13 18.38
CA CYS A 170 -10.33 -24.59 18.84
C CYS A 170 -10.47 -24.78 20.36
N ASP A 171 -9.76 -23.96 21.13
CA ASP A 171 -9.99 -23.82 22.57
C ASP A 171 -11.17 -22.87 22.83
N LEU A 172 -12.38 -23.42 22.72
CA LEU A 172 -13.60 -22.86 23.32
C LEU A 172 -14.36 -24.01 23.99
N GLU A 173 -14.24 -24.13 25.31
CA GLU A 173 -15.03 -25.08 26.09
C GLU A 173 -16.51 -24.65 26.13
N GLY A 174 -17.28 -25.14 25.16
CA GLY A 174 -18.75 -25.21 25.21
C GLY A 174 -19.23 -26.41 26.05
N PRO A 175 -20.50 -26.41 26.51
CA PRO A 175 -21.00 -27.42 27.43
C PRO A 175 -21.02 -28.83 26.83
N LYS A 176 -20.68 -29.82 27.66
CA LYS A 176 -20.67 -31.25 27.32
C LYS A 176 -22.09 -31.82 27.33
N ASP A 177 -22.86 -31.58 26.27
CA ASP A 177 -24.18 -32.20 26.08
C ASP A 177 -24.29 -32.96 24.74
N GLY A 178 -24.31 -34.30 24.83
CA GLY A 178 -25.34 -35.09 24.13
C GLY A 178 -25.18 -35.51 22.65
N VAL A 179 -23.98 -35.61 22.06
CA VAL A 179 -23.83 -36.04 20.63
C VAL A 179 -22.75 -37.12 20.42
N ASP A 180 -22.86 -38.26 21.13
CA ASP A 180 -22.01 -39.46 20.91
C ASP A 180 -22.81 -40.79 20.87
N GLU A 181 -24.13 -40.74 20.74
CA GLU A 181 -24.98 -41.86 20.29
C GLU A 181 -25.61 -41.50 18.92
N TYR A 182 -26.10 -42.50 18.17
CA TYR A 182 -26.64 -42.40 16.78
C TYR A 182 -25.63 -42.36 15.61
N LEU A 183 -24.65 -43.28 15.58
CA LEU A 183 -23.98 -43.70 14.33
C LEU A 183 -23.88 -45.24 14.24
N ASP A 184 -25.03 -45.89 14.41
CA ASP A 184 -25.25 -47.31 14.07
C ASP A 184 -25.85 -47.43 12.65
N ASP A 185 -25.38 -48.45 11.93
CA ASP A 185 -25.74 -48.99 10.61
C ASP A 185 -26.54 -48.16 9.56
N PHE A 186 -25.85 -47.92 8.44
CA PHE A 186 -26.41 -47.97 7.07
C PHE A 186 -27.55 -47.01 6.63
N GLU A 187 -27.46 -45.71 6.93
CA GLU A 187 -28.26 -44.67 6.22
C GLU A 187 -27.46 -43.55 5.51
N ILE A 188 -26.19 -43.80 5.18
CA ILE A 188 -25.35 -42.83 4.41
C ILE A 188 -25.97 -42.46 3.05
N SER A 189 -26.65 -43.39 2.38
CA SER A 189 -27.36 -43.18 1.11
C SER A 189 -28.62 -42.31 1.24
N LYS A 190 -29.13 -42.13 2.46
CA LYS A 190 -30.32 -41.30 2.76
C LYS A 190 -29.97 -39.96 3.39
N PHE A 191 -28.71 -39.73 3.77
CA PHE A 191 -28.28 -38.47 4.36
C PHE A 191 -28.23 -37.36 3.29
N ILE A 192 -29.18 -36.43 3.37
CA ILE A 192 -29.24 -35.27 2.47
C ILE A 192 -28.26 -34.20 2.95
N ILE A 193 -27.33 -33.83 2.08
CA ILE A 193 -26.39 -32.72 2.28
C ILE A 193 -26.94 -31.48 1.55
N PRO A 194 -27.58 -30.52 2.25
CA PRO A 194 -27.88 -29.22 1.67
C PRO A 194 -26.61 -28.39 1.56
N THR A 195 -26.38 -27.78 0.40
CA THR A 195 -25.25 -26.89 0.15
C THR A 195 -25.61 -25.90 -0.98
N ILE A 196 -24.65 -25.17 -1.50
CA ILE A 196 -24.83 -24.18 -2.58
C ILE A 196 -23.84 -24.39 -3.73
N ILE A 197 -24.18 -23.92 -4.92
CA ILE A 197 -23.22 -23.76 -6.04
C ILE A 197 -22.52 -22.40 -5.92
N VAL A 198 -21.18 -22.41 -5.92
CA VAL A 198 -20.31 -21.23 -5.94
C VAL A 198 -19.52 -21.14 -7.25
N GLY A 199 -19.00 -19.96 -7.59
CA GLY A 199 -18.07 -19.79 -8.72
C GLY A 199 -18.70 -19.93 -10.13
N ARG A 200 -19.99 -19.62 -10.28
CA ARG A 200 -20.69 -19.65 -11.59
C ARG A 200 -20.03 -18.70 -12.60
N ARG A 201 -19.96 -19.11 -13.88
CA ARG A 201 -19.43 -18.25 -14.97
C ARG A 201 -20.44 -17.16 -15.33
N TYR A 202 -19.94 -15.93 -15.53
CA TYR A 202 -20.79 -14.78 -15.84
C TYR A 202 -21.31 -14.85 -17.28
N GLY A 203 -22.64 -14.88 -17.46
CA GLY A 203 -23.29 -14.71 -18.76
C GLY A 203 -23.90 -15.96 -19.41
N SER A 204 -23.81 -17.15 -18.81
CA SER A 204 -24.60 -18.29 -19.30
C SER A 204 -26.07 -18.12 -18.92
N ARG A 205 -26.92 -17.84 -19.93
CA ARG A 205 -28.39 -17.95 -19.83
C ARG A 205 -28.80 -19.42 -19.97
N GLU A 206 -28.28 -20.27 -19.10
CA GLU A 206 -28.85 -21.58 -18.86
C GLU A 206 -30.10 -21.36 -18.00
N GLU A 207 -31.28 -21.53 -18.61
CA GLU A 207 -32.53 -21.60 -17.86
C GLU A 207 -32.48 -22.87 -17.01
N LEU A 208 -32.17 -22.70 -15.74
CA LEU A 208 -32.16 -23.78 -14.75
C LEU A 208 -33.56 -23.89 -14.17
N ASP A 209 -34.10 -25.11 -14.19
CA ASP A 209 -35.36 -25.42 -13.53
C ASP A 209 -35.12 -25.93 -12.10
N PRO A 210 -36.00 -25.57 -11.14
CA PRO A 210 -36.07 -26.29 -9.86
C PRO A 210 -36.31 -27.78 -10.09
N GLN A 211 -35.67 -28.63 -9.29
CA GLN A 211 -35.61 -30.09 -9.40
C GLN A 211 -34.74 -30.67 -10.52
N SER A 212 -34.08 -29.85 -11.35
CA SER A 212 -33.09 -30.37 -12.31
C SER A 212 -31.97 -31.14 -11.61
N ARG A 213 -31.54 -32.24 -12.23
CA ARG A 213 -30.52 -33.14 -11.70
C ARG A 213 -29.12 -32.62 -11.93
N ILE A 214 -28.26 -32.86 -10.94
CA ILE A 214 -26.84 -32.55 -10.95
C ILE A 214 -26.02 -33.75 -10.47
N TYR A 215 -24.74 -33.77 -10.81
CA TYR A 215 -23.77 -34.71 -10.24
C TYR A 215 -22.45 -34.01 -9.94
N LEU A 216 -21.64 -34.65 -9.09
CA LEU A 216 -20.36 -34.11 -8.63
C LEU A 216 -19.18 -34.82 -9.30
N SER A 217 -18.17 -34.03 -9.66
CA SER A 217 -16.92 -34.54 -10.23
C SER A 217 -15.70 -33.79 -9.67
N ARG A 218 -14.59 -34.49 -9.46
CA ARG A 218 -13.36 -33.91 -8.89
C ARG A 218 -12.63 -33.02 -9.89
N ASP A 219 -11.92 -32.03 -9.36
CA ASP A 219 -11.07 -31.10 -10.14
C ASP A 219 -9.73 -30.87 -9.42
N PRO A 220 -8.84 -31.88 -9.38
CA PRO A 220 -7.56 -31.75 -8.67
C PRO A 220 -6.63 -30.69 -9.28
N GLU A 221 -6.77 -30.41 -10.58
CA GLU A 221 -6.01 -29.41 -11.33
C GLU A 221 -6.47 -27.96 -11.08
N ASN A 222 -7.38 -27.73 -10.13
CA ASN A 222 -7.86 -26.40 -9.80
C ASN A 222 -6.80 -25.62 -9.01
N VAL A 223 -6.15 -24.67 -9.68
CA VAL A 223 -5.06 -23.83 -9.15
C VAL A 223 -5.41 -23.11 -7.84
N LYS A 224 -6.70 -22.93 -7.50
CA LYS A 224 -7.15 -22.27 -6.27
C LYS A 224 -7.48 -23.23 -5.13
N ASP A 225 -7.80 -24.49 -5.41
CA ASP A 225 -8.17 -25.49 -4.41
C ASP A 225 -8.04 -26.92 -4.96
N SER A 226 -6.99 -27.65 -4.58
CA SER A 226 -6.78 -29.05 -4.99
C SER A 226 -7.90 -30.01 -4.58
N ASN A 227 -8.72 -29.61 -3.60
CA ASN A 227 -9.90 -30.34 -3.13
C ASN A 227 -11.18 -29.99 -3.92
N ALA A 228 -11.10 -29.15 -4.96
CA ALA A 228 -12.26 -28.68 -5.70
C ALA A 228 -13.14 -29.82 -6.27
N ILE A 229 -14.46 -29.58 -6.21
CA ILE A 229 -15.50 -30.47 -6.73
C ILE A 229 -16.44 -29.64 -7.60
N LYS A 230 -16.51 -30.00 -8.89
CA LYS A 230 -17.42 -29.42 -9.89
C LYS A 230 -18.84 -29.90 -9.65
N VAL A 231 -19.79 -29.02 -9.92
CA VAL A 231 -21.21 -29.33 -10.05
C VAL A 231 -21.57 -29.32 -11.53
N LEU A 232 -22.00 -30.46 -12.06
CA LEU A 232 -22.30 -30.69 -13.47
C LEU A 232 -23.80 -30.95 -13.64
N TYR A 233 -24.40 -30.41 -14.70
CA TYR A 233 -25.83 -30.50 -15.01
C TYR A 233 -26.15 -31.75 -15.82
N VAL A 234 -27.32 -32.36 -15.57
CA VAL A 234 -27.78 -33.57 -16.29
C VAL A 234 -28.94 -33.23 -17.23
N ASP A 235 -28.63 -32.73 -18.43
CA ASP A 235 -29.58 -32.75 -19.55
C ASP A 235 -28.91 -32.74 -20.93
N CYS A 236 -29.58 -33.35 -21.92
CA CYS A 236 -29.33 -33.25 -23.36
C CYS A 236 -27.90 -33.51 -23.87
N GLY A 237 -27.14 -34.40 -23.21
CA GLY A 237 -25.98 -35.07 -23.81
C GLY A 237 -24.65 -34.29 -23.84
N TYR A 238 -24.56 -33.18 -23.10
CA TYR A 238 -23.30 -32.48 -22.84
C TYR A 238 -23.23 -32.08 -21.35
N ASP A 239 -22.12 -32.41 -20.69
CA ASP A 239 -21.89 -32.07 -19.28
C ASP A 239 -21.59 -30.57 -19.10
N SER A 240 -22.63 -29.74 -18.97
CA SER A 240 -22.45 -28.31 -18.70
C SER A 240 -22.08 -28.07 -17.23
N MET A 241 -21.05 -27.25 -17.03
CA MET A 241 -20.50 -26.97 -15.70
C MET A 241 -21.18 -25.77 -15.07
N LEU A 242 -21.91 -25.99 -13.98
CA LEU A 242 -22.65 -24.93 -13.27
C LEU A 242 -21.76 -24.12 -12.32
N GLY A 243 -20.76 -24.76 -11.71
CA GLY A 243 -19.87 -24.16 -10.71
C GLY A 243 -19.18 -25.21 -9.85
N TYR A 244 -18.90 -24.88 -8.60
CA TYR A 244 -18.25 -25.73 -7.59
C TYR A 244 -19.05 -25.79 -6.29
N ILE A 245 -18.69 -26.73 -5.41
CA ILE A 245 -19.12 -26.75 -4.00
C ILE A 245 -18.18 -25.87 -3.13
N PRO A 246 -18.68 -25.22 -2.06
CA PRO A 246 -17.85 -24.52 -1.07
C PRO A 246 -16.66 -25.33 -0.56
N ARG A 247 -15.51 -24.68 -0.42
CA ARG A 247 -14.22 -25.27 -0.05
C ARG A 247 -14.27 -26.02 1.28
N GLU A 248 -15.01 -25.47 2.24
CA GLU A 248 -15.19 -25.99 3.60
C GLU A 248 -15.82 -27.38 3.61
N LEU A 249 -16.66 -27.68 2.60
CA LEU A 249 -17.28 -28.98 2.38
C LEU A 249 -16.47 -29.83 1.38
N ALA A 250 -15.91 -29.22 0.35
CA ALA A 250 -15.12 -29.89 -0.68
C ALA A 250 -13.87 -30.60 -0.10
N GLN A 251 -13.19 -30.00 0.88
CA GLN A 251 -12.04 -30.62 1.59
C GLN A 251 -12.37 -31.93 2.32
N TYR A 252 -13.65 -32.18 2.66
CA TYR A 252 -14.08 -33.41 3.33
C TYR A 252 -14.80 -34.38 2.39
N LEU A 253 -15.42 -33.88 1.32
CA LEU A 253 -15.99 -34.71 0.26
C LEU A 253 -14.93 -35.24 -0.72
N SER A 254 -13.82 -34.52 -0.95
CA SER A 254 -12.78 -34.95 -1.89
C SER A 254 -12.09 -36.27 -1.49
N PRO A 255 -11.69 -36.53 -0.23
CA PRO A 255 -11.12 -37.83 0.14
C PRO A 255 -12.18 -38.95 0.02
N LEU A 256 -13.45 -38.64 0.24
CA LEU A 256 -14.55 -39.60 0.09
C LEU A 256 -14.78 -40.02 -1.38
N ILE A 257 -14.56 -39.11 -2.33
CA ILE A 257 -14.58 -39.42 -3.77
C ILE A 257 -13.29 -40.13 -4.18
N ASP A 258 -12.12 -39.60 -3.79
CA ASP A 258 -10.82 -40.04 -4.29
C ASP A 258 -10.38 -41.40 -3.68
N LYS A 259 -10.51 -41.56 -2.36
CA LYS A 259 -10.02 -42.72 -1.59
C LYS A 259 -11.09 -43.77 -1.30
N PHE A 260 -12.36 -43.36 -1.19
CA PHE A 260 -13.49 -44.26 -0.90
C PHE A 260 -14.45 -44.44 -2.09
N HIS A 261 -14.15 -43.83 -3.25
CA HIS A 261 -14.89 -43.98 -4.51
C HIS A 261 -16.40 -43.68 -4.42
N LEU A 262 -16.81 -42.82 -3.48
CA LEU A 262 -18.22 -42.42 -3.34
C LEU A 262 -18.62 -41.47 -4.46
N SER A 263 -19.74 -41.79 -5.13
CA SER A 263 -20.39 -40.95 -6.12
C SER A 263 -21.54 -40.15 -5.50
N PHE A 264 -21.64 -38.86 -5.84
CA PHE A 264 -22.67 -37.97 -5.33
C PHE A 264 -23.52 -37.38 -6.46
N GLU A 265 -24.84 -37.47 -6.32
CA GLU A 265 -25.83 -36.87 -7.21
C GLU A 265 -26.74 -35.94 -6.41
N GLY A 266 -27.47 -35.05 -7.07
CA GLY A 266 -28.33 -34.09 -6.37
C GLY A 266 -29.37 -33.44 -7.25
N ILE A 267 -30.09 -32.49 -6.64
CA ILE A 267 -31.09 -31.65 -7.29
C ILE A 267 -30.90 -30.17 -6.92
N ILE A 268 -31.28 -29.30 -7.84
CA ILE A 268 -31.45 -27.86 -7.57
C ILE A 268 -32.75 -27.66 -6.79
N THR A 269 -32.69 -27.05 -5.59
CA THR A 269 -33.88 -26.91 -4.74
C THR A 269 -34.68 -25.64 -5.03
N SER A 270 -34.01 -24.56 -5.41
CA SER A 270 -34.64 -23.35 -5.92
C SER A 270 -33.67 -22.55 -6.79
N VAL A 271 -34.20 -21.65 -7.62
CA VAL A 271 -33.44 -20.81 -8.53
C VAL A 271 -33.66 -19.35 -8.11
N PRO A 272 -32.63 -18.62 -7.65
CA PRO A 272 -32.79 -17.23 -7.23
C PRO A 272 -33.20 -16.29 -8.37
N GLN A 273 -33.93 -15.21 -8.03
CA GLN A 273 -34.28 -14.16 -9.00
C GLN A 273 -33.07 -13.32 -9.45
N ASP A 274 -32.06 -13.16 -8.59
CA ASP A 274 -30.78 -12.57 -8.98
C ASP A 274 -29.88 -13.66 -9.57
N ALA A 275 -29.49 -13.49 -10.84
CA ALA A 275 -28.55 -14.35 -11.55
C ALA A 275 -27.16 -14.47 -10.87
N ARG A 276 -26.85 -13.61 -9.90
CA ARG A 276 -25.60 -13.59 -9.12
C ARG A 276 -25.67 -14.32 -7.79
N ALA A 277 -26.88 -14.65 -7.30
CA ALA A 277 -27.03 -15.35 -6.03
C ALA A 277 -26.60 -16.82 -6.16
N SER A 278 -26.16 -17.40 -5.04
CA SER A 278 -25.78 -18.80 -4.98
C SER A 278 -27.02 -19.71 -5.14
N ILE A 279 -26.87 -20.80 -5.89
CA ILE A 279 -27.98 -21.74 -6.13
C ILE A 279 -27.98 -22.78 -5.00
N PRO A 280 -29.05 -22.89 -4.21
CA PRO A 280 -29.16 -23.97 -3.23
C PRO A 280 -29.41 -25.31 -3.91
N ILE A 281 -28.68 -26.32 -3.45
CA ILE A 281 -28.72 -27.69 -3.96
C ILE A 281 -28.80 -28.68 -2.79
N GLN A 282 -29.34 -29.86 -3.06
CA GLN A 282 -29.28 -31.01 -2.16
C GLN A 282 -28.57 -32.14 -2.86
N ILE A 283 -27.50 -32.66 -2.25
CA ILE A 283 -26.72 -33.79 -2.76
C ILE A 283 -26.88 -35.00 -1.82
N VAL A 284 -26.79 -36.20 -2.39
CA VAL A 284 -26.92 -37.51 -1.75
C VAL A 284 -25.85 -38.46 -2.30
N CYS A 285 -25.41 -39.42 -1.48
CA CYS A 285 -24.46 -40.44 -1.93
C CYS A 285 -25.19 -41.60 -2.62
N LYS A 286 -24.77 -41.96 -3.83
CA LYS A 286 -25.46 -42.93 -4.69
C LYS A 286 -24.93 -44.37 -4.63
N ASN A 287 -23.65 -44.56 -4.28
CA ASN A 287 -23.02 -45.88 -4.20
C ASN A 287 -22.59 -46.17 -2.76
N VAL A 288 -23.45 -46.85 -2.00
CA VAL A 288 -23.14 -47.35 -0.65
C VAL A 288 -23.02 -48.89 -0.62
N GLU A 289 -23.43 -49.60 -1.68
CA GLU A 289 -23.37 -51.07 -1.81
C GLU A 289 -21.93 -51.63 -1.87
N LEU A 290 -20.90 -50.78 -1.96
CA LEU A 290 -19.49 -51.18 -1.85
C LEU A 290 -18.92 -51.07 -0.43
N CYS A 291 -19.69 -50.58 0.55
CA CYS A 291 -19.21 -50.39 1.93
C CYS A 291 -18.81 -51.73 2.59
N ASP A 292 -19.45 -52.83 2.21
CA ASP A 292 -19.14 -54.19 2.68
C ASP A 292 -17.74 -54.71 2.25
N GLN A 293 -17.07 -54.01 1.32
CA GLN A 293 -15.70 -54.32 0.89
C GLN A 293 -14.64 -53.34 1.44
N ILE A 294 -15.03 -52.37 2.28
CA ILE A 294 -14.06 -51.55 3.03
C ILE A 294 -13.49 -52.41 4.17
N TYR A 295 -12.45 -53.19 3.83
CA TYR A 295 -11.66 -53.95 4.80
C TYR A 295 -11.22 -53.07 5.98
N CYS A 296 -11.22 -53.65 7.18
CA CYS A 296 -11.45 -52.97 8.45
C CYS A 296 -10.50 -51.82 8.85
N ASP A 297 -9.36 -51.63 8.17
CA ASP A 297 -8.31 -50.70 8.60
C ASP A 297 -8.68 -49.21 8.40
N ASN A 298 -9.45 -48.86 7.36
CA ASN A 298 -9.80 -47.46 7.05
C ASN A 298 -11.20 -47.04 7.57
N MET A 299 -11.95 -47.92 8.23
CA MET A 299 -13.31 -47.63 8.68
C MET A 299 -13.38 -46.50 9.73
N GLN A 300 -12.37 -46.38 10.61
CA GLN A 300 -12.30 -45.25 11.57
C GLN A 300 -11.99 -43.93 10.88
N GLU A 301 -11.11 -43.93 9.88
CA GLU A 301 -10.80 -42.73 9.08
C GLU A 301 -12.04 -42.27 8.30
N PHE A 302 -12.76 -43.22 7.68
CA PHE A 302 -14.04 -42.97 7.01
C PHE A 302 -15.06 -42.33 7.96
N LYS A 303 -15.32 -42.95 9.14
CA LYS A 303 -16.23 -42.39 10.14
C LYS A 303 -15.78 -41.00 10.63
N SER A 304 -14.47 -40.77 10.76
CA SER A 304 -13.91 -39.46 11.11
C SER A 304 -14.19 -38.41 10.03
N VAL A 305 -13.83 -38.67 8.77
CA VAL A 305 -14.07 -37.74 7.65
C VAL A 305 -15.57 -37.48 7.48
N TRP A 306 -16.42 -38.50 7.61
CA TRP A 306 -17.88 -38.33 7.56
C TRP A 306 -18.43 -37.48 8.73
N LYS A 307 -17.90 -37.62 9.96
CA LYS A 307 -18.24 -36.73 11.10
C LYS A 307 -17.83 -35.28 10.80
N HIS A 308 -16.75 -35.06 10.04
CA HIS A 308 -16.38 -33.72 9.55
C HIS A 308 -17.28 -33.20 8.43
N VAL A 309 -17.77 -34.06 7.51
CA VAL A 309 -18.81 -33.67 6.53
C VAL A 309 -20.08 -33.23 7.25
N ILE A 310 -20.58 -34.00 8.22
CA ILE A 310 -21.79 -33.64 8.99
C ILE A 310 -21.58 -32.29 9.70
N ARG A 311 -20.46 -32.13 10.42
CA ARG A 311 -20.10 -30.85 11.06
C ARG A 311 -19.98 -29.70 10.06
N ALA A 312 -19.37 -29.90 8.89
CA ALA A 312 -19.26 -28.86 7.87
C ALA A 312 -20.63 -28.47 7.30
N VAL A 313 -21.58 -29.41 7.21
CA VAL A 313 -22.97 -29.16 6.79
C VAL A 313 -23.80 -28.47 7.88
N GLU A 314 -23.61 -28.82 9.14
CA GLU A 314 -24.21 -28.11 10.28
C GLU A 314 -23.65 -26.68 10.39
N LEU A 315 -22.32 -26.54 10.26
CA LEU A 315 -21.67 -25.25 10.17
C LEU A 315 -22.16 -24.48 8.94
N ALA A 316 -22.37 -25.11 7.79
CA ALA A 316 -22.94 -24.49 6.58
C ALA A 316 -24.38 -24.00 6.80
N LYS A 317 -25.21 -24.77 7.51
CA LYS A 317 -26.57 -24.36 7.93
C LYS A 317 -26.54 -23.14 8.86
N SER A 318 -25.52 -23.02 9.73
CA SER A 318 -25.25 -21.79 10.49
C SER A 318 -24.53 -20.69 9.67
N ASN A 319 -23.84 -21.05 8.58
CA ASN A 319 -23.04 -20.17 7.72
C ASN A 319 -23.82 -19.59 6.53
N SER A 320 -25.15 -19.55 6.61
CA SER A 320 -25.87 -18.35 6.17
C SER A 320 -25.27 -17.07 6.80
N SER A 321 -24.60 -17.19 7.95
CA SER A 321 -23.73 -16.17 8.58
C SER A 321 -22.49 -15.73 7.78
N GLY A 322 -22.18 -16.33 6.62
CA GLY A 322 -21.16 -15.77 5.71
C GLY A 322 -21.47 -14.32 5.32
N MET A 323 -22.76 -13.98 5.24
CA MET A 323 -23.27 -12.63 5.03
C MET A 323 -23.28 -11.75 6.29
N THR A 324 -22.88 -12.24 7.46
CA THR A 324 -22.88 -11.47 8.72
C THR A 324 -21.52 -11.41 9.43
N ARG A 325 -20.50 -12.16 9.01
CA ARG A 325 -19.16 -12.15 9.66
C ARG A 325 -18.53 -10.77 9.81
N TYR A 326 -18.76 -9.85 8.86
CA TYR A 326 -18.27 -8.47 8.96
C TYR A 326 -18.76 -7.73 10.23
N GLN A 327 -19.93 -8.11 10.76
CA GLN A 327 -20.46 -7.63 12.03
C GLN A 327 -19.57 -8.08 13.19
N HIS A 328 -19.25 -9.38 13.23
CA HIS A 328 -18.40 -10.00 14.25
C HIS A 328 -16.97 -9.43 14.20
N ASN A 329 -16.43 -9.23 12.99
CA ASN A 329 -15.10 -8.65 12.79
C ASN A 329 -14.99 -7.21 13.33
N LEU A 330 -16.02 -6.39 13.12
CA LEU A 330 -16.06 -5.03 13.69
C LEU A 330 -16.15 -5.05 15.22
N VAL A 331 -16.97 -5.93 15.79
CA VAL A 331 -17.06 -6.11 17.26
C VAL A 331 -15.72 -6.57 17.83
N LEU A 332 -15.08 -7.57 17.22
CA LEU A 332 -13.76 -8.08 17.61
C LEU A 332 -12.68 -6.98 17.58
N LEU A 333 -12.69 -6.14 16.54
CA LEU A 333 -11.76 -5.01 16.42
C LEU A 333 -11.94 -4.00 17.56
N ILE A 334 -13.18 -3.61 17.86
CA ILE A 334 -13.48 -2.68 18.95
C ILE A 334 -13.06 -3.28 20.29
N GLN A 335 -13.41 -4.54 20.56
CA GLN A 335 -13.07 -5.24 21.80
C GLN A 335 -11.55 -5.37 22.02
N GLU A 336 -10.78 -5.79 21.01
CA GLU A 336 -9.32 -5.97 21.16
C GLU A 336 -8.59 -4.63 21.31
N VAL A 337 -9.07 -3.56 20.66
CA VAL A 337 -8.55 -2.21 20.86
C VAL A 337 -8.82 -1.71 22.27
N LEU A 338 -10.06 -1.79 22.76
CA LEU A 338 -10.42 -1.36 24.12
C LEU A 338 -9.61 -2.13 25.17
N LYS A 339 -9.47 -3.45 25.01
CA LYS A 339 -8.66 -4.32 25.88
C LYS A 339 -7.18 -3.94 25.91
N SER A 340 -6.59 -3.54 24.78
CA SER A 340 -5.15 -3.26 24.68
C SER A 340 -4.76 -1.79 24.89
N ASN A 341 -5.71 -0.87 24.66
CA ASN A 341 -5.46 0.58 24.57
C ASN A 341 -6.45 1.42 25.40
N HIS A 342 -7.12 0.83 26.42
CA HIS A 342 -8.11 1.52 27.26
C HIS A 342 -7.66 2.91 27.75
N HIS A 343 -6.37 3.08 28.07
CA HIS A 343 -5.78 4.33 28.56
C HIS A 343 -5.76 5.49 27.55
N LEU A 344 -6.09 5.24 26.28
CA LEU A 344 -6.15 6.24 25.21
C LEU A 344 -7.56 6.82 24.98
N PHE A 345 -8.56 6.34 25.71
CA PHE A 345 -9.96 6.75 25.61
C PHE A 345 -10.43 7.39 26.93
N THR A 346 -11.47 8.24 26.89
CA THR A 346 -12.20 8.65 28.09
C THR A 346 -13.26 7.62 28.47
N ASP A 347 -13.69 7.61 29.73
CA ASP A 347 -14.76 6.72 30.22
C ASP A 347 -16.04 6.83 29.37
N SER A 348 -16.35 8.02 28.82
CA SER A 348 -17.47 8.22 27.90
C SER A 348 -17.24 7.65 26.50
N GLU A 349 -16.01 7.72 25.97
CA GLU A 349 -15.65 7.10 24.69
C GLU A 349 -15.66 5.56 24.80
N VAL A 350 -15.17 5.02 25.93
CA VAL A 350 -15.23 3.58 26.26
C VAL A 350 -16.69 3.13 26.37
N SER A 351 -17.48 3.78 27.23
CA SER A 351 -18.91 3.45 27.41
C SER A 351 -19.70 3.49 26.09
N PHE A 352 -19.38 4.45 25.21
CA PHE A 352 -19.99 4.54 23.89
C PHE A 352 -19.64 3.33 23.02
N LEU A 353 -18.36 2.97 22.91
CA LEU A 353 -17.88 1.84 22.11
C LEU A 353 -18.34 0.48 22.66
N GLU A 354 -18.37 0.29 23.99
CA GLU A 354 -18.90 -0.92 24.63
C GLU A 354 -20.40 -1.09 24.38
N ALA A 355 -21.17 0.00 24.35
CA ALA A 355 -22.59 -0.04 24.03
C ALA A 355 -22.88 -0.58 22.62
N PHE A 356 -21.92 -0.54 21.68
CA PHE A 356 -22.08 -1.15 20.34
C PHE A 356 -22.41 -2.63 20.43
N ASP A 357 -21.81 -3.36 21.38
CA ASP A 357 -22.04 -4.80 21.50
C ASP A 357 -23.39 -5.15 22.17
N SER A 358 -24.03 -4.17 22.82
CA SER A 358 -25.39 -4.30 23.34
C SER A 358 -26.49 -4.00 22.31
N LEU A 359 -26.13 -3.52 21.10
CA LEU A 359 -27.11 -3.24 20.05
C LEU A 359 -27.73 -4.51 19.45
N PRO A 360 -28.93 -4.43 18.85
CA PRO A 360 -29.47 -5.50 18.01
C PRO A 360 -28.52 -5.83 16.86
N ASP A 361 -28.46 -7.12 16.49
CA ASP A 361 -27.62 -7.63 15.40
C ASP A 361 -27.82 -6.87 14.08
N ASP A 362 -29.08 -6.61 13.71
CA ASP A 362 -29.44 -5.85 12.51
C ASP A 362 -28.92 -4.40 12.55
N SER A 363 -28.90 -3.76 13.72
CA SER A 363 -28.27 -2.45 13.93
C SER A 363 -26.74 -2.54 13.75
N LYS A 364 -26.07 -3.52 14.37
CA LYS A 364 -24.61 -3.71 14.20
C LYS A 364 -24.26 -3.97 12.73
N ARG A 365 -25.04 -4.78 12.01
CA ARG A 365 -24.89 -5.06 10.57
C ARG A 365 -25.07 -3.81 9.72
N LEU A 366 -26.12 -3.04 9.98
CA LEU A 366 -26.39 -1.80 9.24
C LEU A 366 -25.26 -0.80 9.42
N PHE A 367 -24.79 -0.59 10.65
CA PHE A 367 -23.68 0.32 10.94
C PHE A 367 -22.41 -0.07 10.17
N ALA A 368 -22.01 -1.35 10.23
CA ALA A 368 -20.81 -1.83 9.52
C ALA A 368 -20.94 -1.67 7.99
N ARG A 369 -22.13 -1.89 7.42
CA ARG A 369 -22.43 -1.62 6.00
C ARG A 369 -22.35 -0.13 5.64
N LEU A 370 -22.79 0.77 6.53
CA LEU A 370 -22.73 2.21 6.27
C LEU A 370 -21.32 2.77 6.43
N TYR A 371 -20.57 2.35 7.44
CA TYR A 371 -19.17 2.74 7.67
C TYR A 371 -18.28 2.42 6.46
N THR A 372 -18.38 1.19 5.92
CA THR A 372 -17.63 0.75 4.73
C THR A 372 -18.09 1.39 3.42
N ARG A 373 -19.25 2.06 3.36
CA ARG A 373 -19.75 2.74 2.15
C ARG A 373 -19.38 4.24 2.12
N LYS A 374 -19.01 4.74 0.95
CA LYS A 374 -19.88 5.62 0.11
C LYS A 374 -20.64 6.85 0.66
N GLY A 375 -20.52 7.26 1.93
CA GLY A 375 -21.25 8.39 2.55
C GLY A 375 -20.79 9.81 2.15
N PRO A 376 -21.09 10.85 2.96
CA PRO A 376 -21.55 10.77 4.36
C PRO A 376 -23.04 10.42 4.52
N TRP A 377 -23.91 10.95 3.67
CA TRP A 377 -25.36 10.74 3.73
C TRP A 377 -25.87 9.60 2.83
N PHE A 378 -26.91 8.89 3.29
CA PHE A 378 -27.54 7.77 2.59
C PHE A 378 -29.08 7.90 2.61
N ARG A 379 -29.75 7.76 1.46
CA ARG A 379 -31.23 7.73 1.40
C ARG A 379 -31.74 6.40 1.95
N LEU A 380 -32.75 6.42 2.81
CA LEU A 380 -33.38 5.20 3.34
C LEU A 380 -33.89 4.30 2.21
N SER A 381 -34.49 4.88 1.18
CA SER A 381 -34.98 4.18 -0.03
C SER A 381 -33.88 3.48 -0.85
N SER A 382 -32.60 3.69 -0.54
CA SER A 382 -31.45 3.04 -1.18
C SER A 382 -30.73 2.01 -0.28
N LEU A 383 -31.23 1.79 0.94
CA LEU A 383 -30.71 0.81 1.89
C LEU A 383 -31.58 -0.44 1.81
N SER A 384 -31.07 -1.45 1.11
CA SER A 384 -31.67 -2.78 1.07
C SER A 384 -30.54 -3.81 1.16
N TYR A 385 -30.55 -4.59 2.24
CA TYR A 385 -29.57 -5.62 2.55
C TYR A 385 -30.31 -6.90 2.96
N PRO A 386 -30.22 -8.01 2.20
CA PRO A 386 -30.96 -9.24 2.51
C PRO A 386 -30.67 -9.86 3.89
N GLU A 387 -29.51 -9.55 4.47
CA GLU A 387 -29.06 -10.00 5.80
C GLU A 387 -29.60 -9.16 6.98
N ILE A 388 -30.42 -8.15 6.70
CA ILE A 388 -31.05 -7.26 7.70
C ILE A 388 -32.56 -7.44 7.57
N ALA A 389 -33.20 -7.96 8.62
CA ALA A 389 -34.62 -8.31 8.60
C ALA A 389 -35.52 -7.07 8.72
N ASP A 390 -35.17 -6.13 9.60
CA ASP A 390 -35.93 -4.89 9.81
C ASP A 390 -35.01 -3.66 9.77
N HIS A 391 -35.00 -2.97 8.64
CA HIS A 391 -34.18 -1.79 8.43
C HIS A 391 -34.65 -0.58 9.26
N ASP A 392 -35.95 -0.44 9.52
CA ASP A 392 -36.49 0.69 10.25
C ASP A 392 -36.18 0.57 11.76
N GLN A 393 -36.30 -0.64 12.33
CA GLN A 393 -35.83 -0.90 13.70
C GLN A 393 -34.30 -0.80 13.80
N ALA A 394 -33.56 -1.29 12.80
CA ALA A 394 -32.10 -1.19 12.79
C ALA A 394 -31.63 0.27 12.83
N ILE A 395 -32.23 1.13 12.00
CA ILE A 395 -31.98 2.59 11.99
C ILE A 395 -32.39 3.20 13.32
N LYS A 396 -33.59 2.91 13.81
CA LYS A 396 -34.10 3.46 15.06
C LYS A 396 -33.17 3.16 16.24
N GLY A 397 -32.75 1.91 16.41
CA GLY A 397 -31.81 1.51 17.47
C GLY A 397 -30.46 2.21 17.37
N LEU A 398 -29.94 2.44 16.15
CA LEU A 398 -28.71 3.20 15.94
C LEU A 398 -28.85 4.70 16.21
N VAL A 399 -30.01 5.29 15.91
CA VAL A 399 -30.29 6.71 16.21
C VAL A 399 -30.46 6.90 17.73
N GLU A 400 -31.21 6.02 18.40
CA GLU A 400 -31.40 6.05 19.86
C GLU A 400 -30.08 5.85 20.62
N ALA A 401 -29.16 5.03 20.08
CA ALA A 401 -27.82 4.85 20.63
C ALA A 401 -26.78 5.91 20.18
N GLY A 402 -27.17 6.88 19.35
CA GLY A 402 -26.27 7.96 18.90
C GLY A 402 -25.22 7.57 17.84
N TYR A 403 -25.38 6.42 17.18
CA TYR A 403 -24.52 5.95 16.08
C TYR A 403 -24.90 6.51 14.70
N LEU A 404 -26.17 6.87 14.51
CA LEU A 404 -26.68 7.54 13.31
C LEU A 404 -27.30 8.90 13.65
N CYS A 405 -27.15 9.86 12.75
CA CYS A 405 -27.98 11.06 12.69
C CYS A 405 -28.98 10.92 11.54
N SER A 406 -30.23 11.30 11.77
CA SER A 406 -31.31 11.30 10.78
C SER A 406 -31.95 12.67 10.75
N PHE A 407 -32.15 13.29 9.58
CA PHE A 407 -33.13 14.36 9.47
C PHE A 407 -34.49 13.77 9.10
N LEU A 408 -35.52 14.09 9.89
CA LEU A 408 -36.91 13.68 9.62
C LEU A 408 -37.82 14.88 9.33
N LEU A 409 -37.36 16.10 9.63
CA LEU A 409 -38.17 17.31 9.64
C LEU A 409 -37.53 18.47 8.88
N ARG A 410 -38.36 19.41 8.41
CA ARG A 410 -38.00 20.40 7.38
C ARG A 410 -37.01 21.49 7.79
N ASN A 411 -36.61 21.55 9.07
CA ASN A 411 -35.90 22.68 9.66
C ASN A 411 -34.52 22.34 10.25
N GLU A 412 -34.02 21.11 10.08
CA GLU A 412 -32.79 20.62 10.76
C GLU A 412 -31.55 20.55 9.85
N LEU A 413 -31.64 20.96 8.58
CA LEU A 413 -30.47 21.05 7.71
C LEU A 413 -29.71 22.36 7.94
N GLU A 414 -28.50 22.25 8.50
CA GLU A 414 -27.51 23.33 8.52
C GLU A 414 -26.96 23.62 7.10
N GLU A 415 -26.26 24.74 6.91
CA GLU A 415 -25.78 25.13 5.57
C GLU A 415 -24.70 24.16 5.04
N ASP A 416 -23.88 23.61 5.93
CA ASP A 416 -22.82 22.66 5.57
C ASP A 416 -23.38 21.30 5.14
N ASP A 417 -24.47 20.83 5.76
CA ASP A 417 -25.17 19.62 5.35
C ASP A 417 -25.82 19.74 3.97
N LEU A 418 -26.14 20.96 3.50
CA LEU A 418 -26.80 21.15 2.21
C LEU A 418 -25.90 20.76 1.03
N GLU A 419 -24.60 21.04 1.06
CA GLU A 419 -23.67 20.62 0.00
C GLU A 419 -23.54 19.09 -0.06
N GLU A 420 -23.50 18.43 1.10
CA GLU A 420 -23.41 16.97 1.18
C GLU A 420 -24.70 16.30 0.70
N VAL A 421 -25.86 16.82 1.08
CA VAL A 421 -27.17 16.31 0.66
C VAL A 421 -27.40 16.54 -0.85
N LEU A 422 -26.96 17.67 -1.41
CA LEU A 422 -26.93 17.91 -2.86
C LEU A 422 -26.01 16.90 -3.58
N ASN A 423 -24.94 16.42 -2.94
CA ASN A 423 -24.10 15.36 -3.49
C ASN A 423 -24.77 13.98 -3.53
N ILE A 424 -25.89 13.75 -2.82
CA ILE A 424 -26.72 12.53 -2.96
C ILE A 424 -27.62 12.59 -4.21
N LEU A 425 -27.99 13.78 -4.67
CA LEU A 425 -28.91 13.95 -5.80
C LEU A 425 -28.29 13.47 -7.12
N ASN A 426 -29.09 12.85 -7.98
CA ASN A 426 -28.69 12.50 -9.33
C ASN A 426 -28.67 13.76 -10.22
N ILE A 427 -28.11 13.65 -11.43
CA ILE A 427 -27.90 14.82 -12.31
C ILE A 427 -29.23 15.46 -12.73
N ASP A 428 -30.31 14.68 -12.86
CA ASP A 428 -31.61 15.18 -13.31
C ASP A 428 -32.40 15.82 -12.16
N GLU A 429 -32.36 15.24 -10.95
CA GLU A 429 -32.85 15.88 -9.71
C GLU A 429 -32.16 17.24 -9.44
N LEU A 430 -30.84 17.34 -9.72
CA LEU A 430 -30.08 18.59 -9.62
C LEU A 430 -30.46 19.60 -10.72
N ARG A 431 -30.83 19.14 -11.92
CA ARG A 431 -31.36 20.00 -12.99
C ARG A 431 -32.77 20.50 -12.66
N GLU A 432 -33.63 19.65 -12.08
CA GLU A 432 -34.94 20.04 -11.55
C GLU A 432 -34.79 21.16 -10.50
N ALA A 433 -33.84 21.01 -9.56
CA ALA A 433 -33.54 22.04 -8.55
C ALA A 433 -33.07 23.39 -9.17
N LEU A 434 -32.30 23.36 -10.27
CA LEU A 434 -31.91 24.58 -11.01
C LEU A 434 -33.10 25.23 -11.72
N LEU A 435 -34.01 24.44 -12.29
CA LEU A 435 -35.23 24.94 -12.94
C LEU A 435 -36.16 25.64 -11.94
N VAL A 436 -36.30 25.11 -10.71
CA VAL A 436 -37.04 25.75 -9.60
C VAL A 436 -36.45 27.12 -9.20
N ARG A 437 -35.18 27.38 -9.54
CA ARG A 437 -34.48 28.67 -9.38
C ARG A 437 -34.42 29.52 -10.66
N ASN A 438 -35.13 29.15 -11.72
CA ASN A 438 -35.10 29.80 -13.05
C ASN A 438 -33.69 29.91 -13.68
N LYS A 439 -32.72 29.09 -13.26
CA LYS A 439 -31.38 29.05 -13.85
C LYS A 439 -31.34 28.02 -14.99
N LYS A 440 -30.86 28.42 -16.17
CA LYS A 440 -30.61 27.49 -17.30
C LYS A 440 -29.27 26.78 -17.13
N CYS A 441 -29.23 25.50 -17.46
CA CYS A 441 -28.04 24.66 -17.45
C CYS A 441 -27.96 23.88 -18.76
N ASN A 442 -26.76 23.80 -19.35
CA ASN A 442 -26.52 22.98 -20.53
C ASN A 442 -26.42 21.50 -20.15
N HIS A 443 -26.80 20.58 -21.04
CA HIS A 443 -26.77 19.14 -20.76
C HIS A 443 -25.34 18.58 -20.50
N GLY A 444 -24.28 19.33 -20.82
CA GLY A 444 -22.88 18.95 -20.57
C GLY A 444 -22.24 19.49 -19.28
N THR A 445 -22.96 20.23 -18.44
CA THR A 445 -22.42 20.78 -17.18
C THR A 445 -22.10 19.67 -16.17
N ARG A 446 -20.95 19.74 -15.48
CA ARG A 446 -20.57 18.71 -14.49
C ARG A 446 -21.41 18.84 -13.21
N LYS A 447 -21.61 17.72 -12.51
CA LYS A 447 -22.37 17.68 -11.25
C LYS A 447 -21.89 18.69 -10.21
N GLN A 448 -20.57 18.81 -10.01
CA GLN A 448 -20.00 19.76 -9.04
C GLN A 448 -20.22 21.22 -9.42
N ASP A 449 -20.22 21.55 -10.71
CA ASP A 449 -20.50 22.92 -11.18
C ASP A 449 -21.98 23.27 -10.94
N ILE A 450 -22.90 22.31 -11.11
CA ILE A 450 -24.32 22.46 -10.76
C ILE A 450 -24.50 22.69 -9.25
N ILE A 451 -23.84 21.90 -8.40
CA ILE A 451 -23.91 22.06 -6.94
C ILE A 451 -23.38 23.44 -6.53
N LYS A 452 -22.23 23.87 -7.06
CA LYS A 452 -21.69 25.22 -6.83
C LYS A 452 -22.66 26.32 -7.28
N LEU A 453 -23.35 26.18 -8.41
CA LEU A 453 -24.38 27.13 -8.87
C LEU A 453 -25.66 27.15 -8.00
N LEU A 454 -25.93 26.08 -7.24
CA LEU A 454 -27.01 26.01 -6.25
C LEU A 454 -26.58 26.63 -4.90
N LEU A 455 -25.31 26.51 -4.52
CA LEU A 455 -24.77 27.10 -3.28
C LEU A 455 -24.44 28.60 -3.44
N SER A 456 -23.95 29.05 -4.60
CA SER A 456 -23.41 30.41 -4.83
C SER A 456 -24.43 31.56 -4.85
N SER A 457 -25.63 31.41 -4.27
CA SER A 457 -26.64 32.46 -4.23
C SER A 457 -27.51 32.37 -2.97
N ASN A 458 -27.04 33.02 -1.90
CA ASN A 458 -27.78 33.31 -0.66
C ASN A 458 -28.10 34.82 -0.50
N THR A 459 -27.80 35.65 -1.51
CA THR A 459 -27.96 37.12 -1.45
C THR A 459 -29.27 37.62 -2.07
N GLY A 460 -30.28 37.87 -1.22
CA GLY A 460 -31.19 39.01 -1.39
C GLY A 460 -32.36 38.91 -2.38
N GLY A 461 -33.05 37.76 -2.46
CA GLY A 461 -34.34 37.67 -3.17
C GLY A 461 -35.31 36.69 -2.49
N PRO A 462 -36.63 36.76 -2.77
CA PRO A 462 -37.61 35.80 -2.26
C PRO A 462 -37.39 34.45 -2.94
N CYS A 463 -36.45 33.67 -2.41
CA CYS A 463 -36.06 32.39 -2.97
C CYS A 463 -37.17 31.36 -2.73
N SER A 464 -37.58 30.67 -3.80
CA SER A 464 -38.26 29.37 -3.68
C SER A 464 -37.40 28.46 -2.80
N ASP A 465 -38.02 27.84 -1.80
CA ASP A 465 -37.32 27.07 -0.76
C ASP A 465 -36.60 25.84 -1.36
N ILE A 466 -35.31 26.03 -1.66
CA ILE A 466 -34.44 24.97 -2.18
C ILE A 466 -34.23 23.86 -1.15
N ARG A 467 -34.24 24.17 0.15
CA ARG A 467 -34.11 23.16 1.20
C ARG A 467 -35.36 22.28 1.20
N GLY A 468 -36.54 22.88 1.16
CA GLY A 468 -37.82 22.19 0.97
C GLY A 468 -37.89 21.34 -0.30
N PHE A 469 -37.36 21.82 -1.43
CA PHE A 469 -37.28 21.01 -2.66
C PHE A 469 -36.33 19.82 -2.52
N VAL A 470 -35.11 20.06 -2.02
CA VAL A 470 -34.09 19.02 -1.83
C VAL A 470 -34.60 17.95 -0.87
N LEU A 471 -35.16 18.34 0.28
CA LEU A 471 -35.78 17.44 1.25
C LEU A 471 -36.94 16.61 0.66
N ALA A 472 -37.81 17.25 -0.14
CA ALA A 472 -38.91 16.54 -0.81
C ALA A 472 -38.41 15.53 -1.85
N ARG A 473 -37.23 15.74 -2.45
CA ARG A 473 -36.66 14.87 -3.49
C ARG A 473 -35.74 13.78 -2.92
N THR A 474 -35.01 14.06 -1.85
CA THR A 474 -34.16 13.06 -1.16
C THR A 474 -34.98 12.10 -0.31
N GLY A 475 -36.06 12.58 0.32
CA GLY A 475 -36.76 11.86 1.38
C GLY A 475 -35.88 11.72 2.63
N SER A 476 -36.26 10.82 3.53
CA SER A 476 -35.50 10.52 4.75
C SER A 476 -34.10 10.02 4.41
N CYS A 477 -33.09 10.61 5.04
CA CYS A 477 -31.69 10.21 4.92
C CYS A 477 -31.04 10.08 6.31
N VAL A 478 -30.03 9.22 6.38
CA VAL A 478 -29.17 9.04 7.56
C VAL A 478 -27.71 9.31 7.21
N LYS A 479 -26.95 9.84 8.16
CA LYS A 479 -25.48 9.83 8.18
C LYS A 479 -24.99 9.12 9.44
N LEU A 480 -23.74 8.65 9.40
CA LEU A 480 -23.04 8.24 10.63
C LEU A 480 -22.92 9.45 11.55
N SER A 481 -23.03 9.26 12.86
CA SER A 481 -22.74 10.36 13.78
C SER A 481 -21.24 10.67 13.74
N PRO A 482 -20.81 11.95 13.79
CA PRO A 482 -19.39 12.30 13.77
C PRO A 482 -18.59 11.62 14.88
N LEU A 483 -19.20 11.43 16.06
CA LEU A 483 -18.60 10.72 17.18
C LEU A 483 -18.38 9.23 16.87
N ALA A 484 -19.37 8.54 16.28
CA ALA A 484 -19.24 7.13 15.94
C ALA A 484 -18.23 6.89 14.81
N GLU A 485 -18.26 7.70 13.75
CA GLU A 485 -17.28 7.61 12.65
C GLU A 485 -15.86 7.87 13.17
N PHE A 486 -15.67 8.87 14.03
CA PHE A 486 -14.37 9.20 14.61
C PHE A 486 -13.83 8.11 15.56
N LEU A 487 -14.64 7.59 16.48
CA LEU A 487 -14.19 6.59 17.45
C LEU A 487 -13.92 5.22 16.81
N VAL A 488 -14.73 4.80 15.83
CA VAL A 488 -14.48 3.55 15.09
C VAL A 488 -13.25 3.69 14.20
N TRP A 489 -13.03 4.86 13.59
CA TRP A 489 -11.80 5.15 12.84
C TRP A 489 -10.55 5.15 13.73
N ARG A 490 -10.62 5.73 14.94
CA ARG A 490 -9.52 5.63 15.92
C ARG A 490 -9.23 4.16 16.25
N ALA A 491 -10.26 3.37 16.50
CA ALA A 491 -10.09 1.94 16.80
C ALA A 491 -9.45 1.19 15.63
N GLU A 492 -9.93 1.40 14.40
CA GLU A 492 -9.38 0.80 13.18
C GLU A 492 -7.88 1.08 13.02
N ARG A 493 -7.46 2.31 13.32
CA ARG A 493 -6.04 2.73 13.26
C ARG A 493 -5.18 2.10 14.35
N LEU A 494 -5.68 2.02 15.58
CA LEU A 494 -4.98 1.37 16.70
C LEU A 494 -4.87 -0.15 16.49
N PHE A 495 -5.79 -0.74 15.73
CA PHE A 495 -5.79 -2.16 15.39
C PHE A 495 -4.81 -2.52 14.26
N PHE A 496 -4.87 -1.80 13.13
CA PHE A 496 -4.00 -2.13 11.98
C PHE A 496 -2.60 -1.52 12.08
N LEU A 497 -2.43 -0.37 12.75
CA LEU A 497 -1.16 0.37 12.87
C LEU A 497 -0.48 0.66 11.52
N ASN A 498 -1.27 0.62 10.46
CA ASN A 498 -0.97 1.04 9.12
C ASN A 498 -2.28 1.50 8.47
N GLY A 499 -2.22 1.83 7.20
CA GLY A 499 -3.41 2.09 6.40
C GLY A 499 -3.17 1.72 4.95
N GLU A 500 -2.50 0.58 4.73
CA GLU A 500 -2.79 -0.27 3.57
C GLU A 500 -4.07 -1.09 3.83
N GLN A 501 -4.40 -1.33 5.11
CA GLN A 501 -5.55 -2.11 5.58
C GLN A 501 -6.68 -1.24 6.15
N ASP A 502 -7.90 -1.75 6.00
CA ASP A 502 -9.16 -1.26 6.59
C ASP A 502 -10.03 -2.48 6.96
N LEU A 503 -11.29 -2.28 7.36
CA LEU A 503 -12.24 -3.37 7.64
C LEU A 503 -12.40 -4.41 6.50
N SER A 504 -12.06 -4.09 5.24
CA SER A 504 -12.08 -5.06 4.15
C SER A 504 -10.98 -6.13 4.28
N ALA A 505 -9.92 -5.88 5.06
CA ALA A 505 -8.89 -6.89 5.34
C ALA A 505 -9.48 -8.14 6.01
N PHE A 506 -10.47 -7.99 6.90
CA PHE A 506 -11.19 -9.12 7.47
C PHE A 506 -12.03 -9.87 6.43
N LEU A 507 -12.72 -9.15 5.53
CA LEU A 507 -13.50 -9.75 4.45
C LEU A 507 -12.61 -10.60 3.53
N LEU A 508 -11.38 -10.14 3.26
CA LEU A 508 -10.41 -10.91 2.47
C LEU A 508 -9.94 -12.19 3.19
N VAL A 509 -9.87 -12.20 4.52
CA VAL A 509 -9.61 -13.41 5.32
C VAL A 509 -10.81 -14.35 5.31
N ASP A 510 -12.01 -13.82 5.52
CA ASP A 510 -13.25 -14.61 5.53
C ASP A 510 -13.56 -15.27 4.19
N LEU A 511 -13.22 -14.61 3.08
CA LEU A 511 -13.31 -15.16 1.73
C LEU A 511 -12.15 -16.13 1.40
N GLY A 512 -11.20 -16.34 2.31
CA GLY A 512 -10.01 -17.17 2.08
C GLY A 512 -9.05 -16.62 1.01
N ILE A 513 -9.17 -15.34 0.65
CA ILE A 513 -8.32 -14.66 -0.35
C ILE A 513 -6.97 -14.28 0.27
N VAL A 514 -6.96 -13.89 1.55
CA VAL A 514 -5.76 -13.51 2.29
C VAL A 514 -5.61 -14.42 3.51
N LYS A 515 -4.44 -15.07 3.63
CA LYS A 515 -4.02 -15.82 4.82
C LYS A 515 -2.87 -15.04 5.47
N TYR A 516 -2.97 -14.71 6.76
CA TYR A 516 -1.87 -14.06 7.48
C TYR A 516 -0.84 -15.09 8.01
N PRO A 517 0.44 -14.70 8.17
CA PRO A 517 1.47 -15.56 8.76
C PRO A 517 1.16 -15.91 10.21
N ALA A 518 1.67 -17.05 10.67
CA ALA A 518 1.61 -17.44 12.08
C ALA A 518 2.82 -16.88 12.83
N TYR A 519 2.57 -16.09 13.87
CA TYR A 519 3.58 -15.51 14.76
C TYR A 519 2.94 -15.18 16.11
N ARG A 520 3.76 -14.87 17.13
CA ARG A 520 3.28 -14.46 18.46
C ARG A 520 3.32 -12.94 18.64
N CYS A 521 2.20 -12.33 19.03
CA CYS A 521 2.21 -10.95 19.51
C CYS A 521 2.79 -10.90 20.93
N ILE A 522 4.01 -10.40 21.07
CA ILE A 522 4.68 -10.20 22.37
C ILE A 522 4.73 -8.70 22.65
N ILE A 523 3.69 -8.17 23.30
CA ILE A 523 3.54 -6.74 23.58
C ILE A 523 4.17 -6.44 24.96
N SER A 524 5.21 -5.62 25.00
CA SER A 524 5.85 -5.15 26.24
C SER A 524 5.78 -3.64 26.43
N GLU A 525 5.72 -2.86 25.35
CA GLU A 525 5.68 -1.38 25.39
C GLU A 525 4.45 -0.83 24.66
N GLN A 526 3.81 0.18 25.24
CA GLN A 526 2.71 0.90 24.57
C GLN A 526 3.24 1.87 23.52
N ILE A 527 2.53 1.99 22.39
CA ILE A 527 2.91 2.88 21.28
C ILE A 527 2.67 4.34 21.67
N PHE A 528 1.50 4.62 22.24
CA PHE A 528 1.12 5.90 22.81
C PHE A 528 1.10 5.77 24.32
N GLN A 529 1.85 6.62 25.02
CA GLN A 529 1.94 6.56 26.48
C GLN A 529 0.68 7.16 27.13
N ASN A 530 0.09 8.16 26.48
CA ASN A 530 -1.13 8.81 26.93
C ASN A 530 -2.02 9.27 25.76
N ARG A 531 -3.28 9.64 26.07
CA ARG A 531 -4.27 10.13 25.09
C ARG A 531 -3.84 11.40 24.35
N SER A 532 -3.01 12.27 24.94
CA SER A 532 -2.50 13.47 24.26
C SER A 532 -1.56 13.10 23.11
N ASP A 533 -0.68 12.11 23.30
CA ASP A 533 0.23 11.63 22.24
C ASP A 533 -0.55 11.13 21.02
N LEU A 534 -1.61 10.34 21.28
CA LEU A 534 -2.52 9.84 20.24
C LEU A 534 -3.25 10.99 19.53
N LEU A 535 -3.82 11.93 20.27
CA LEU A 535 -4.54 13.07 19.70
C LEU A 535 -3.64 13.94 18.81
N SER A 536 -2.41 14.22 19.23
CA SER A 536 -1.43 14.95 18.40
C SER A 536 -1.00 14.16 17.16
N TYR A 537 -0.93 12.83 17.25
CA TYR A 537 -0.66 11.98 16.09
C TYR A 537 -1.84 11.95 15.09
N GLU A 538 -3.07 11.91 15.59
CA GLU A 538 -4.30 12.03 14.78
C GLU A 538 -4.36 13.40 14.08
N GLU A 539 -4.16 14.51 14.81
CA GLU A 539 -4.09 15.88 14.26
C GLU A 539 -3.05 15.98 13.13
N ALA A 540 -1.84 15.45 13.35
CA ALA A 540 -0.78 15.49 12.35
C ALA A 540 -1.14 14.76 11.05
N ILE A 541 -1.98 13.72 11.14
CA ILE A 541 -2.41 12.93 9.99
C ILE A 541 -3.56 13.61 9.25
N GLU A 542 -4.46 14.28 9.95
CA GLU A 542 -5.48 15.14 9.33
C GLU A 542 -4.83 16.32 8.61
N MET A 543 -3.84 16.98 9.22
CA MET A 543 -3.00 17.99 8.54
C MET A 543 -2.28 17.44 7.31
N SER A 544 -1.82 16.18 7.34
CA SER A 544 -1.22 15.53 6.18
C SER A 544 -2.23 15.20 5.08
N GLN A 545 -3.50 14.96 5.41
CA GLN A 545 -4.57 14.79 4.43
C GLN A 545 -4.93 16.13 3.78
N ILE A 546 -5.15 17.18 4.58
CA ILE A 546 -5.47 18.55 4.11
C ILE A 546 -4.39 19.06 3.16
N MET A 547 -3.11 18.84 3.47
CA MET A 547 -1.99 19.19 2.59
C MET A 547 -2.10 18.56 1.20
N VAL A 548 -2.47 17.29 1.12
CA VAL A 548 -2.54 16.54 -0.15
C VAL A 548 -3.77 16.93 -0.95
N GLU A 549 -4.92 17.07 -0.29
CA GLU A 549 -6.15 17.58 -0.91
C GLU A 549 -5.93 19.00 -1.47
N SER A 550 -5.25 19.87 -0.71
CA SER A 550 -4.88 21.21 -1.17
C SER A 550 -3.91 21.20 -2.36
N LEU A 551 -3.00 20.23 -2.45
CA LEU A 551 -2.12 20.06 -3.60
C LEU A 551 -2.86 19.57 -4.85
N ASP A 552 -3.78 18.62 -4.70
CA ASP A 552 -4.62 18.11 -5.79
C ASP A 552 -5.58 19.19 -6.34
N GLU A 553 -6.10 20.05 -5.44
CA GLU A 553 -6.92 21.21 -5.80
C GLU A 553 -6.11 22.42 -6.28
N ASN A 554 -4.78 22.38 -6.18
CA ASN A 554 -3.84 23.47 -6.48
C ASN A 554 -4.09 24.74 -5.63
N ASN A 555 -4.55 24.57 -4.38
CA ASN A 555 -4.76 25.64 -3.41
C ASN A 555 -3.45 26.01 -2.69
N SER A 556 -2.62 26.83 -3.35
CA SER A 556 -1.32 27.26 -2.83
C SER A 556 -1.37 27.97 -1.47
N GLU A 557 -2.48 28.63 -1.12
CA GLU A 557 -2.63 29.34 0.17
C GLU A 557 -2.77 28.34 1.33
N LEU A 558 -3.66 27.35 1.20
CA LEU A 558 -3.81 26.29 2.20
C LEU A 558 -2.54 25.43 2.32
N VAL A 559 -1.84 25.17 1.21
CA VAL A 559 -0.54 24.48 1.23
C VAL A 559 0.48 25.23 2.08
N LEU A 560 0.61 26.55 1.91
CA LEU A 560 1.54 27.37 2.72
C LEU A 560 1.13 27.41 4.19
N ARG A 561 -0.17 27.54 4.49
CA ARG A 561 -0.71 27.49 5.86
C ARG A 561 -0.44 26.14 6.54
N CYS A 562 -0.59 25.03 5.81
CA CYS A 562 -0.25 23.69 6.30
C CYS A 562 1.24 23.57 6.66
N ILE A 563 2.13 24.09 5.81
CA ILE A 563 3.58 24.11 6.07
C ILE A 563 3.89 24.88 7.35
N GLU A 564 3.36 26.09 7.50
CA GLU A 564 3.59 26.94 8.68
C GLU A 564 3.08 26.29 9.98
N MET A 565 1.86 25.77 9.97
CA MET A 565 1.28 25.05 11.10
C MET A 565 2.11 23.82 11.49
N CYS A 566 2.53 23.01 10.51
CA CYS A 566 3.34 21.82 10.78
C CYS A 566 4.74 22.17 11.29
N VAL A 567 5.37 23.25 10.80
CA VAL A 567 6.66 23.76 11.33
C VAL A 567 6.52 24.20 12.78
N SER A 568 5.44 24.93 13.12
CA SER A 568 5.15 25.38 14.48
C SER A 568 4.90 24.20 15.43
N ARG A 569 3.98 23.29 15.08
CA ARG A 569 3.66 22.08 15.87
C ARG A 569 4.88 21.19 16.08
N MET A 570 5.65 20.91 15.02
CA MET A 570 6.89 20.14 15.10
C MET A 570 7.89 20.77 16.09
N SER A 571 8.02 22.11 16.09
CA SER A 571 8.89 22.83 17.03
C SER A 571 8.45 22.70 18.49
N ILE A 572 7.13 22.71 18.74
CA ILE A 572 6.54 22.53 20.09
C ILE A 572 6.83 21.12 20.62
N CYS A 573 6.52 20.07 19.84
CA CYS A 573 6.73 18.68 20.25
C CYS A 573 8.19 18.36 20.60
N LEU A 574 9.16 19.09 20.04
CA LEU A 574 10.59 18.94 20.32
C LEU A 574 11.06 19.72 21.56
N GLY A 575 10.28 20.69 22.03
CA GLY A 575 10.52 21.38 23.29
C GLY A 575 10.14 20.50 24.48
N GLU A 576 9.01 19.81 24.37
CA GLU A 576 8.43 18.95 25.41
C GLU A 576 9.24 17.65 25.60
N ASN A 577 9.71 17.05 24.50
CA ASN A 577 10.51 15.81 24.51
C ASN A 577 11.98 15.97 24.95
N ARG A 578 12.37 17.08 25.60
CA ARG A 578 13.72 17.28 26.17
C ARG A 578 13.88 16.78 27.62
N SER A 579 12.94 15.97 28.10
CA SER A 579 13.09 15.26 29.38
C SER A 579 13.87 13.95 29.16
N PRO A 580 15.02 13.73 29.83
CA PRO A 580 15.83 12.53 29.64
C PRO A 580 15.30 11.35 30.47
N SER A 581 14.10 10.88 30.14
CA SER A 581 13.65 9.51 30.42
C SER A 581 13.63 8.74 29.10
N GLY A 582 14.38 7.66 28.91
CA GLY A 582 14.93 6.76 29.92
C GLY A 582 14.58 5.33 29.53
N GLY A 583 14.95 4.97 28.30
CA GLY A 583 14.53 3.75 27.62
C GLY A 583 14.79 3.90 26.13
N SER A 584 15.35 2.86 25.50
CA SER A 584 15.46 2.80 24.04
C SER A 584 14.09 2.42 23.48
N MET A 585 13.15 3.36 23.46
CA MET A 585 11.90 3.21 22.70
C MET A 585 12.30 2.83 21.28
N ASP A 586 11.93 1.62 20.86
CA ASP A 586 12.46 1.03 19.63
C ASP A 586 12.27 2.00 18.46
N ALA A 587 13.30 2.20 17.64
CA ALA A 587 13.32 3.29 16.65
C ALA A 587 12.14 3.26 15.66
N PHE A 588 11.55 2.08 15.42
CA PHE A 588 10.34 1.91 14.60
C PHE A 588 9.07 2.49 15.24
N LEU A 589 8.97 2.54 16.57
CA LEU A 589 7.84 3.14 17.27
C LEU A 589 7.78 4.66 17.09
N SER A 590 8.91 5.32 16.81
CA SER A 590 8.96 6.76 16.52
C SER A 590 8.14 7.17 15.28
N HIS A 591 7.84 6.24 14.37
CA HIS A 591 6.98 6.45 13.21
C HIS A 591 5.52 6.74 13.59
N PHE A 592 5.11 6.37 14.81
CA PHE A 592 3.79 6.65 15.38
C PHE A 592 3.76 7.95 16.20
N SER A 593 4.63 8.92 15.88
CA SER A 593 4.68 10.23 16.56
C SER A 593 4.18 11.36 15.67
N ALA A 594 3.52 12.35 16.29
CA ALA A 594 3.04 13.56 15.61
C ALA A 594 4.18 14.28 14.86
N SER A 595 5.33 14.45 15.51
CA SER A 595 6.54 15.07 14.94
C SER A 595 7.02 14.36 13.67
N TRP A 596 7.03 13.02 13.66
CA TRP A 596 7.39 12.26 12.46
C TRP A 596 6.41 12.51 11.31
N VAL A 597 5.10 12.57 11.57
CA VAL A 597 4.12 12.90 10.53
C VAL A 597 4.26 14.35 10.05
N TYR A 598 4.36 15.34 10.95
CA TYR A 598 4.58 16.74 10.58
C TYR A 598 5.82 16.92 9.68
N SER A 599 6.91 16.19 9.96
CA SER A 599 8.11 16.21 9.11
C SER A 599 7.86 15.71 7.68
N LYS A 600 6.88 14.81 7.47
CA LYS A 600 6.46 14.35 6.13
C LYS A 600 5.71 15.45 5.41
N VAL A 601 4.80 16.15 6.09
CA VAL A 601 4.04 17.30 5.56
C VAL A 601 4.97 18.45 5.18
N VAL A 602 5.90 18.82 6.06
CA VAL A 602 6.92 19.85 5.79
C VAL A 602 7.79 19.47 4.60
N PHE A 603 8.21 18.21 4.49
CA PHE A 603 9.00 17.72 3.36
C PHE A 603 8.22 17.66 2.03
N LEU A 604 6.91 17.37 2.07
CA LEU A 604 6.03 17.53 0.91
C LEU A 604 5.92 19.02 0.51
N GLY A 605 5.91 19.91 1.50
CA GLY A 605 5.98 21.36 1.32
C GLY A 605 7.27 21.86 0.64
N VAL A 606 8.42 21.26 0.96
CA VAL A 606 9.68 21.49 0.22
C VAL A 606 9.48 21.23 -1.27
N SER A 607 8.90 20.08 -1.62
CA SER A 607 8.67 19.69 -3.03
C SER A 607 7.73 20.65 -3.75
N PHE A 608 6.73 21.20 -3.06
CA PHE A 608 5.87 22.27 -3.59
C PHE A 608 6.66 23.56 -3.83
N LEU A 609 7.43 24.04 -2.84
CA LEU A 609 8.22 25.27 -2.94
C LEU A 609 9.29 25.20 -4.04
N GLU A 610 9.95 24.05 -4.21
CA GLU A 610 10.87 23.79 -5.32
C GLU A 610 10.20 23.97 -6.69
N CYS A 611 8.95 23.49 -6.84
CA CYS A 611 8.18 23.63 -8.09
C CYS A 611 7.79 25.09 -8.37
N GLU A 612 7.45 25.84 -7.33
CA GLU A 612 7.23 27.30 -7.38
C GLU A 612 8.55 28.10 -7.49
N LYS A 613 9.71 27.42 -7.60
CA LYS A 613 11.06 28.00 -7.65
C LYS A 613 11.43 28.85 -6.42
N ARG A 614 10.73 28.65 -5.29
CA ARG A 614 10.97 29.29 -3.99
C ARG A 614 12.09 28.58 -3.23
N TYR A 615 13.26 28.44 -3.88
CA TYR A 615 14.38 27.66 -3.35
C TYR A 615 14.91 28.16 -2.00
N VAL A 616 14.81 29.45 -1.69
CA VAL A 616 15.21 30.00 -0.39
C VAL A 616 14.36 29.41 0.75
N ASP A 617 13.05 29.31 0.53
CA ASP A 617 12.11 28.76 1.52
C ASP A 617 12.30 27.24 1.65
N ALA A 618 12.46 26.54 0.52
CA ALA A 618 12.79 25.11 0.48
C ALA A 618 14.07 24.79 1.26
N ILE A 619 15.14 25.57 1.05
CA ILE A 619 16.42 25.46 1.79
C ILE A 619 16.23 25.65 3.30
N ASN A 620 15.39 26.61 3.71
CA ASN A 620 15.13 26.87 5.13
C ASN A 620 14.40 25.68 5.79
N LEU A 621 13.38 25.11 5.13
CA LEU A 621 12.70 23.91 5.60
C LEU A 621 13.61 22.67 5.61
N LEU A 622 14.44 22.48 4.59
CA LEU A 622 15.41 21.38 4.53
C LEU A 622 16.45 21.45 5.65
N ARG A 623 16.95 22.66 5.96
CA ARG A 623 17.83 22.89 7.11
C ARG A 623 17.13 22.60 8.44
N LEU A 624 15.87 23.03 8.60
CA LEU A 624 15.07 22.73 9.79
C LEU A 624 14.88 21.22 9.97
N LEU A 625 14.51 20.49 8.93
CA LEU A 625 14.39 19.03 8.97
C LEU A 625 15.72 18.35 9.36
N LEU A 626 16.84 18.79 8.78
CA LEU A 626 18.18 18.26 9.07
C LEU A 626 18.71 18.65 10.46
N SER A 627 18.32 19.78 11.04
CA SER A 627 18.65 20.12 12.43
C SER A 627 17.75 19.42 13.46
N THR A 628 16.53 19.06 13.05
CA THR A 628 15.51 18.46 13.92
C THR A 628 15.72 16.96 14.09
N PHE A 629 15.77 16.21 12.99
CA PHE A 629 15.77 14.75 13.03
C PHE A 629 17.19 14.23 12.80
N SER A 630 17.96 14.05 13.88
CA SER A 630 19.35 13.55 13.82
C SER A 630 19.46 12.11 13.33
N SER A 631 18.41 11.29 13.51
CA SER A 631 18.39 9.86 13.22
C SER A 631 17.20 9.44 12.34
N ASP A 632 17.15 9.94 11.11
CA ASP A 632 16.09 9.63 10.13
C ASP A 632 16.66 9.19 8.78
N ARG A 633 16.14 8.09 8.21
CA ARG A 633 16.59 7.53 6.92
C ARG A 633 16.38 8.49 5.73
N ARG A 634 15.52 9.51 5.85
CA ARG A 634 15.29 10.56 4.82
C ARG A 634 16.39 11.61 4.76
N ARG A 635 17.28 11.70 5.76
CA ARG A 635 18.40 12.67 5.79
C ARG A 635 19.24 12.61 4.51
N GLY A 636 19.48 11.41 3.97
CA GLY A 636 20.12 11.20 2.68
C GLY A 636 19.49 12.01 1.54
N TYR A 637 18.16 11.99 1.44
CA TYR A 637 17.43 12.72 0.42
C TYR A 637 17.36 14.22 0.71
N TRP A 638 17.14 14.62 1.97
CA TRP A 638 17.11 16.03 2.37
C TRP A 638 18.44 16.75 2.10
N THR A 639 19.58 16.14 2.45
CA THR A 639 20.91 16.70 2.18
C THR A 639 21.19 16.80 0.67
N LEU A 640 20.73 15.82 -0.11
CA LEU A 640 20.80 15.88 -1.58
C LEU A 640 19.97 17.05 -2.13
N ARG A 641 18.72 17.22 -1.70
CA ARG A 641 17.88 18.36 -2.10
C ARG A 641 18.47 19.70 -1.70
N LEU A 642 18.93 19.83 -0.46
CA LEU A 642 19.57 21.05 0.05
C LEU A 642 20.77 21.46 -0.81
N SER A 643 21.61 20.49 -1.17
CA SER A 643 22.73 20.73 -2.08
C SER A 643 22.27 21.08 -3.50
N VAL A 644 21.19 20.48 -4.02
CA VAL A 644 20.60 20.84 -5.34
C VAL A 644 20.05 22.27 -5.34
N ASP A 645 19.27 22.65 -4.33
CA ASP A 645 18.61 23.96 -4.27
C ASP A 645 19.63 25.10 -4.06
N LEU A 646 20.73 24.84 -3.34
CA LEU A 646 21.85 25.78 -3.26
C LEU A 646 22.51 26.02 -4.63
N GLU A 647 22.61 25.00 -5.49
CA GLU A 647 23.10 25.19 -6.87
C GLU A 647 22.10 25.97 -7.74
N HIS A 648 20.78 25.80 -7.54
CA HIS A 648 19.76 26.63 -8.19
C HIS A 648 19.86 28.11 -7.83
N LEU A 649 20.36 28.44 -6.63
CA LEU A 649 20.68 29.82 -6.20
C LEU A 649 22.09 30.28 -6.60
N GLY A 650 22.84 29.51 -7.41
CA GLY A 650 24.22 29.83 -7.80
C GLY A 650 25.25 29.68 -6.68
N ARG A 651 24.86 29.19 -5.51
CA ARG A 651 25.71 29.01 -4.32
C ARG A 651 26.50 27.70 -4.40
N VAL A 652 27.36 27.60 -5.42
CA VAL A 652 28.06 26.36 -5.79
C VAL A 652 29.01 25.85 -4.69
N ASP A 653 29.70 26.74 -3.95
CA ASP A 653 30.60 26.32 -2.87
C ASP A 653 29.83 25.81 -1.65
N ASP A 654 28.72 26.43 -1.26
CA ASP A 654 27.84 25.92 -0.22
C ASP A 654 27.20 24.58 -0.62
N SER A 655 26.78 24.47 -1.89
CA SER A 655 26.27 23.23 -2.49
C SER A 655 27.29 22.08 -2.40
N LEU A 656 28.56 22.36 -2.72
CA LEU A 656 29.66 21.41 -2.57
C LEU A 656 29.90 21.06 -1.10
N GLN A 657 29.94 22.05 -0.19
CA GLN A 657 30.18 21.81 1.23
C GLN A 657 29.09 20.93 1.84
N VAL A 658 27.81 21.21 1.59
CA VAL A 658 26.69 20.37 2.03
C VAL A 658 26.80 18.93 1.48
N ALA A 659 27.31 18.77 0.26
CA ALA A 659 27.53 17.45 -0.31
C ALA A 659 28.73 16.71 0.29
N GLU A 660 29.79 17.41 0.68
CA GLU A 660 30.93 16.85 1.40
C GLU A 660 30.53 16.45 2.84
N ASP A 661 29.89 17.35 3.59
CA ASP A 661 29.39 17.13 4.95
C ASP A 661 28.38 15.97 4.99
N GLY A 662 27.49 15.90 4.00
CA GLY A 662 26.52 14.82 3.85
C GLY A 662 27.13 13.42 3.74
N LEU A 663 28.37 13.28 3.24
CA LEU A 663 29.01 11.96 3.16
C LEU A 663 29.55 11.45 4.50
N HIS A 664 29.66 12.33 5.49
CA HIS A 664 30.02 12.02 6.88
C HIS A 664 28.80 11.64 7.74
N ASP A 665 27.58 11.92 7.30
CA ASP A 665 26.35 11.54 8.00
C ASP A 665 26.03 10.04 7.79
N PRO A 666 25.90 9.21 8.86
CA PRO A 666 25.62 7.78 8.74
C PRO A 666 24.21 7.47 8.18
N TRP A 667 23.30 8.44 8.18
CA TRP A 667 21.94 8.30 7.61
C TRP A 667 21.87 8.64 6.12
N VAL A 668 23.00 8.99 5.49
CA VAL A 668 23.14 9.14 4.04
C VAL A 668 23.58 7.81 3.41
N ARG A 669 22.59 7.06 2.91
CA ARG A 669 22.71 5.66 2.45
C ARG A 669 22.32 5.49 0.96
N ALA A 670 22.53 4.28 0.43
CA ALA A 670 22.10 3.81 -0.89
C ALA A 670 22.24 4.87 -2.02
N GLY A 671 21.20 5.06 -2.84
CA GLY A 671 21.21 6.00 -3.96
C GLY A 671 21.49 7.46 -3.57
N SER A 672 21.05 7.91 -2.39
CA SER A 672 21.38 9.27 -1.89
C SER A 672 22.88 9.45 -1.65
N ARG A 673 23.57 8.42 -1.14
CA ARG A 673 25.03 8.45 -0.95
C ARG A 673 25.76 8.52 -2.28
N VAL A 674 25.35 7.70 -3.26
CA VAL A 674 25.95 7.70 -4.61
C VAL A 674 25.72 9.04 -5.32
N ALA A 675 24.51 9.61 -5.20
CA ALA A 675 24.18 10.93 -5.74
C ALA A 675 25.09 12.03 -5.18
N LEU A 676 25.28 12.06 -3.85
CA LEU A 676 26.16 13.03 -3.18
C LEU A 676 27.63 12.82 -3.56
N GLN A 677 28.13 11.58 -3.61
CA GLN A 677 29.49 11.28 -4.09
C GLN A 677 29.74 11.81 -5.51
N ARG A 678 28.80 11.57 -6.44
CA ARG A 678 28.87 12.06 -7.83
C ARG A 678 28.79 13.59 -7.88
N ARG A 679 28.03 14.20 -6.98
CA ARG A 679 27.91 15.65 -6.85
C ARG A 679 29.21 16.29 -6.38
N VAL A 680 29.88 15.74 -5.35
CA VAL A 680 31.22 16.17 -4.91
C VAL A 680 32.24 16.05 -6.05
N LEU A 681 32.23 14.95 -6.80
CA LEU A 681 33.14 14.77 -7.95
C LEU A 681 32.85 15.71 -9.13
N ARG A 682 31.61 16.18 -9.29
CA ARG A 682 31.21 17.14 -10.33
C ARG A 682 31.54 18.57 -9.94
N LEU A 683 31.21 18.98 -8.71
CA LEU A 683 31.35 20.34 -8.21
C LEU A 683 32.78 20.63 -7.73
N GLY A 684 33.44 19.66 -7.08
CA GLY A 684 34.81 19.75 -6.59
C GLY A 684 35.90 19.65 -7.65
N LYS A 685 35.60 19.96 -8.92
CA LYS A 685 36.65 20.05 -9.95
C LYS A 685 37.57 21.26 -9.68
N PRO A 686 38.86 21.21 -10.06
CA PRO A 686 39.73 22.37 -9.98
C PRO A 686 39.12 23.60 -10.69
N PRO A 687 39.24 24.81 -10.12
CA PRO A 687 40.09 25.14 -8.96
C PRO A 687 39.44 24.91 -7.57
N ARG A 688 38.19 24.46 -7.46
CA ARG A 688 37.44 24.41 -6.18
C ARG A 688 37.97 23.37 -5.18
N ARG A 689 38.37 22.20 -5.66
CA ARG A 689 39.14 21.19 -4.91
C ARG A 689 40.20 20.59 -5.83
N TRP A 690 41.37 20.31 -5.27
CA TRP A 690 42.48 19.65 -5.98
C TRP A 690 42.65 18.17 -5.55
N LYS A 691 42.19 17.82 -4.35
CA LYS A 691 42.24 16.46 -3.81
C LYS A 691 41.06 15.65 -4.32
N ILE A 692 41.35 14.59 -5.08
CA ILE A 692 40.33 13.64 -5.56
C ILE A 692 39.92 12.70 -4.40
N PRO A 693 38.62 12.55 -4.09
CA PRO A 693 38.16 11.61 -3.06
C PRO A 693 38.49 10.14 -3.36
N SER A 694 38.76 9.34 -2.33
CA SER A 694 39.13 7.91 -2.46
C SER A 694 38.06 7.07 -3.18
N TYR A 695 36.78 7.33 -2.93
CA TYR A 695 35.66 6.64 -3.56
C TYR A 695 35.51 6.94 -5.06
N SER A 696 36.26 7.89 -5.63
CA SER A 696 36.18 8.29 -7.04
C SER A 696 36.33 7.10 -8.01
N LYS A 697 37.20 6.13 -7.68
CA LYS A 697 37.41 4.92 -8.51
C LYS A 697 36.18 4.00 -8.55
N SER A 698 35.51 3.79 -7.41
CA SER A 698 34.29 2.97 -7.31
C SER A 698 33.11 3.66 -8.00
N VAL A 699 32.89 4.94 -7.69
CA VAL A 699 31.74 5.71 -8.21
C VAL A 699 31.81 5.97 -9.73
N ASN A 700 33.02 6.03 -10.29
CA ASN A 700 33.24 6.13 -11.74
C ASN A 700 33.53 4.77 -12.41
N ARG A 701 33.35 3.64 -11.71
CA ARG A 701 33.52 2.31 -12.30
C ARG A 701 32.62 2.17 -13.53
N LYS A 702 33.22 1.81 -14.66
CA LYS A 702 32.46 1.55 -15.89
C LYS A 702 31.71 0.23 -15.70
N ILE A 703 30.38 0.32 -15.68
CA ILE A 703 29.49 -0.84 -15.78
C ILE A 703 29.45 -1.26 -17.25
N PHE A 704 29.50 -2.57 -17.51
CA PHE A 704 29.47 -3.12 -18.87
C PHE A 704 28.15 -2.78 -19.58
N GLN A 705 28.20 -2.55 -20.90
CA GLN A 705 27.06 -2.07 -21.68
C GLN A 705 26.90 -2.85 -22.97
N VAL A 706 25.76 -3.50 -23.12
CA VAL A 706 25.31 -4.14 -24.36
C VAL A 706 24.38 -3.16 -25.08
N HIS A 707 24.40 -3.15 -26.42
CA HIS A 707 23.49 -2.35 -27.24
C HIS A 707 22.64 -3.29 -28.09
N VAL A 708 21.33 -3.20 -27.93
CA VAL A 708 20.33 -4.01 -28.63
C VAL A 708 19.52 -3.08 -29.55
N GLN A 709 19.29 -3.52 -30.78
CA GLN A 709 18.49 -2.76 -31.75
C GLN A 709 17.01 -3.15 -31.61
N GLY A 710 16.12 -2.16 -31.66
CA GLY A 710 14.68 -2.37 -31.66
C GLY A 710 13.96 -1.40 -32.59
N ARG A 711 12.88 -1.85 -33.22
CA ARG A 711 12.03 -1.04 -34.10
C ARG A 711 10.96 -0.29 -33.29
N PRO A 712 11.05 1.03 -33.06
CA PRO A 712 10.11 1.75 -32.20
C PRO A 712 8.77 2.01 -32.88
N LEU A 713 7.67 1.87 -32.13
CA LEU A 713 6.32 2.28 -32.52
C LEU A 713 6.02 3.74 -32.18
N ASN A 714 6.49 4.21 -31.01
CA ASN A 714 6.08 5.49 -30.44
C ASN A 714 7.31 6.33 -30.01
N GLY A 715 7.46 7.54 -30.58
CA GLY A 715 8.58 8.46 -30.28
C GLY A 715 8.25 9.67 -29.37
N LYS A 716 7.02 9.77 -28.86
CA LYS A 716 6.54 10.95 -28.11
C LYS A 716 7.10 11.01 -26.69
N THR A 717 7.67 12.16 -26.33
CA THR A 717 8.24 12.41 -24.99
C THR A 717 7.21 12.18 -23.89
N GLY A 718 7.55 11.35 -22.91
CA GLY A 718 6.73 11.13 -21.69
C GLY A 718 5.79 9.91 -21.72
N MET A 719 5.65 9.21 -22.85
CA MET A 719 4.97 7.92 -22.99
C MET A 719 5.95 6.75 -22.81
N LYS A 720 5.48 5.55 -22.41
CA LYS A 720 6.32 4.34 -22.43
C LYS A 720 6.69 4.02 -23.88
N SER A 721 7.97 3.78 -24.14
CA SER A 721 8.44 3.37 -25.46
C SER A 721 7.95 1.95 -25.75
N ILE A 722 7.26 1.77 -26.88
CA ILE A 722 6.77 0.48 -27.36
C ILE A 722 7.54 0.16 -28.64
N PHE A 723 7.85 -1.11 -28.85
CA PHE A 723 8.61 -1.61 -29.99
C PHE A 723 7.90 -2.83 -30.61
N TYR A 724 8.36 -3.25 -31.78
CA TYR A 724 8.05 -4.58 -32.33
C TYR A 724 9.05 -5.61 -31.81
N GLY A 725 8.56 -6.75 -31.33
CA GLY A 725 9.36 -7.94 -31.03
C GLY A 725 9.75 -8.70 -32.30
N GLU A 726 10.55 -9.76 -32.13
CA GLU A 726 10.96 -10.67 -33.22
C GLU A 726 9.76 -11.43 -33.84
N ASP A 727 8.74 -11.67 -33.03
CA ASP A 727 7.42 -12.21 -33.40
C ASP A 727 6.53 -11.22 -34.18
N GLY A 728 6.93 -9.94 -34.26
CA GLY A 728 6.14 -8.86 -34.85
C GLY A 728 5.07 -8.28 -33.93
N GLU A 729 4.98 -8.74 -32.67
CA GLU A 729 4.01 -8.23 -31.70
C GLU A 729 4.53 -6.98 -30.96
N ARG A 730 3.62 -6.30 -30.24
CA ARG A 730 3.93 -5.05 -29.54
C ARG A 730 4.52 -5.31 -28.15
N CYS A 731 5.78 -4.97 -27.96
CA CYS A 731 6.54 -5.29 -26.75
C CYS A 731 7.17 -4.06 -26.06
N GLY A 732 7.61 -4.24 -24.81
CA GLY A 732 8.38 -3.24 -24.04
C GLY A 732 9.89 -3.32 -24.32
N VAL A 733 10.67 -2.37 -23.80
CA VAL A 733 12.15 -2.42 -23.93
C VAL A 733 12.74 -3.62 -23.20
N GLU A 734 12.09 -4.03 -22.11
CA GLU A 734 12.50 -5.10 -21.21
C GLU A 734 12.29 -6.47 -21.90
N GLU A 735 11.23 -6.58 -22.70
CA GLU A 735 10.91 -7.78 -23.48
C GLU A 735 11.86 -7.97 -24.67
N ILE A 736 12.22 -6.89 -25.39
CA ILE A 736 13.26 -6.97 -26.43
C ILE A 736 14.59 -7.45 -25.85
N ALA A 737 14.94 -6.96 -24.65
CA ALA A 737 16.15 -7.40 -23.97
C ALA A 737 16.07 -8.89 -23.62
N LEU A 738 14.94 -9.39 -23.12
CA LEU A 738 14.71 -10.83 -22.89
C LEU A 738 14.83 -11.65 -24.18
N GLN A 739 14.17 -11.24 -25.27
CA GLN A 739 14.27 -11.88 -26.60
C GLN A 739 15.73 -11.95 -27.06
N TYR A 740 16.44 -10.83 -27.01
CA TYR A 740 17.86 -10.78 -27.33
C TYR A 740 18.69 -11.75 -26.47
N TYR A 741 18.55 -11.75 -25.15
CA TYR A 741 19.33 -12.66 -24.30
C TYR A 741 18.96 -14.14 -24.47
N ALA A 742 17.71 -14.46 -24.83
CA ALA A 742 17.29 -15.81 -25.19
C ALA A 742 17.87 -16.27 -26.55
N GLY A 743 18.02 -15.36 -27.50
CA GLY A 743 18.70 -15.58 -28.79
C GLY A 743 20.17 -15.18 -28.78
N ASP A 744 20.52 -14.18 -29.60
CA ASP A 744 21.89 -13.72 -29.91
C ASP A 744 22.74 -13.30 -28.69
N GLY A 745 22.11 -12.87 -27.60
CA GLY A 745 22.75 -12.58 -26.31
C GLY A 745 23.17 -13.83 -25.52
N GLY A 746 22.91 -15.02 -26.06
CA GLY A 746 23.65 -16.24 -25.80
C GLY A 746 22.85 -17.45 -25.31
N GLY A 747 21.51 -17.42 -25.33
CA GLY A 747 20.70 -18.53 -24.77
C GLY A 747 20.56 -18.45 -23.25
N TRP A 748 20.07 -17.32 -22.74
CA TRP A 748 19.67 -17.15 -21.34
C TRP A 748 18.17 -17.41 -21.17
N GLN A 749 17.80 -17.97 -20.03
CA GLN A 749 16.44 -17.86 -19.51
C GLN A 749 16.39 -16.69 -18.52
N GLY A 750 15.21 -16.18 -18.21
CA GLY A 750 15.08 -15.11 -17.23
C GLY A 750 13.71 -14.47 -17.20
N VAL A 751 13.56 -13.51 -16.30
CA VAL A 751 12.30 -12.81 -16.04
C VAL A 751 12.50 -11.32 -15.87
N HIS A 752 11.56 -10.53 -16.37
CA HIS A 752 11.46 -9.10 -16.10
C HIS A 752 10.63 -8.87 -14.82
N THR A 753 11.27 -8.42 -13.76
CA THR A 753 10.67 -8.42 -12.42
C THR A 753 10.92 -7.17 -11.60
N GLU A 754 11.86 -6.32 -12.02
CA GLU A 754 12.43 -5.27 -11.18
C GLU A 754 12.86 -5.87 -9.82
N SER A 755 12.52 -5.22 -8.71
CA SER A 755 12.81 -5.71 -7.36
C SER A 755 11.94 -6.91 -6.92
N GLY A 756 10.89 -7.28 -7.66
CA GLY A 756 9.86 -8.23 -7.22
C GLY A 756 10.37 -9.64 -6.90
N ILE A 757 11.18 -10.24 -7.78
CA ILE A 757 11.69 -11.60 -7.54
C ILE A 757 12.67 -11.64 -6.37
N TRP A 758 13.47 -10.58 -6.20
CA TRP A 758 14.45 -10.47 -5.13
C TRP A 758 13.80 -10.35 -3.76
N LEU A 759 12.74 -9.55 -3.65
CA LEU A 759 11.95 -9.44 -2.44
C LEU A 759 11.17 -10.73 -2.14
N THR A 760 10.77 -11.46 -3.17
CA THR A 760 10.14 -12.78 -3.04
C THR A 760 11.14 -13.83 -2.53
N ILE A 761 12.32 -13.92 -3.14
CA ILE A 761 13.42 -14.79 -2.68
C ILE A 761 13.82 -14.43 -1.24
N PHE A 762 13.99 -13.14 -0.91
CA PHE A 762 14.29 -12.70 0.45
C PHE A 762 13.20 -13.11 1.44
N GLY A 763 11.93 -12.83 1.15
CA GLY A 763 10.83 -13.13 2.06
C GLY A 763 10.62 -14.63 2.30
N ILE A 764 10.87 -15.47 1.30
CA ILE A 764 10.81 -16.93 1.44
C ILE A 764 12.05 -17.46 2.18
N LEU A 765 13.26 -17.09 1.76
CA LEU A 765 14.49 -17.57 2.40
C LEU A 765 14.64 -17.11 3.85
N MET A 766 14.13 -15.92 4.20
CA MET A 766 14.23 -15.33 5.53
C MET A 766 12.94 -15.48 6.35
N TRP A 767 11.99 -16.33 5.93
CA TRP A 767 10.65 -16.41 6.53
C TRP A 767 10.67 -16.58 8.06
N ASP A 768 11.37 -17.59 8.57
CA ASP A 768 11.52 -17.86 10.00
C ASP A 768 12.18 -16.70 10.78
N ILE A 769 13.01 -15.91 10.11
CA ILE A 769 13.67 -14.73 10.71
C ILE A 769 12.69 -13.55 10.75
N ILE A 770 11.92 -13.34 9.68
CA ILE A 770 10.93 -12.26 9.57
C ILE A 770 9.84 -12.45 10.63
N PHE A 771 9.36 -13.67 10.82
CA PHE A 771 8.29 -14.03 11.76
C PHE A 771 8.78 -14.55 13.12
N ALA A 772 10.07 -14.39 13.44
CA ALA A 772 10.63 -14.75 14.74
C ALA A 772 9.97 -13.99 15.91
N ASP A 773 9.88 -14.66 17.06
CA ASP A 773 9.34 -14.14 18.33
C ASP A 773 10.21 -12.98 18.89
N VAL A 774 9.96 -11.77 18.39
CA VAL A 774 10.61 -10.52 18.83
C VAL A 774 9.58 -9.63 19.53
N PRO A 775 9.86 -9.11 20.76
CA PRO A 775 8.99 -8.16 21.44
C PRO A 775 8.64 -6.94 20.58
N ASN A 776 7.41 -6.44 20.72
CA ASN A 776 6.87 -5.24 20.07
C ASN A 776 6.80 -5.25 18.53
N ALA A 777 7.48 -6.18 17.85
CA ALA A 777 7.53 -6.32 16.39
C ALA A 777 6.17 -6.69 15.78
N PHE A 778 5.38 -7.50 16.48
CA PHE A 778 4.01 -7.85 16.13
C PHE A 778 3.03 -7.43 17.25
N ARG A 779 1.99 -6.70 16.85
CA ARG A 779 0.94 -6.14 17.72
C ARG A 779 -0.40 -6.83 17.49
N THR A 780 -0.77 -7.11 16.24
CA THR A 780 -2.01 -7.82 15.89
C THR A 780 -1.76 -8.96 14.91
N LYS A 781 -2.73 -9.88 14.79
CA LYS A 781 -2.66 -11.08 13.93
C LYS A 781 -2.83 -10.80 12.42
N PHE A 782 -2.87 -9.52 12.03
CA PHE A 782 -3.20 -9.06 10.68
C PHE A 782 -2.02 -8.33 10.01
N GLN A 783 -0.78 -8.60 10.43
CA GLN A 783 0.42 -7.99 9.86
C GLN A 783 1.08 -8.92 8.82
N THR A 784 1.53 -8.35 7.71
CA THR A 784 2.29 -9.06 6.66
C THR A 784 3.81 -8.97 6.85
N ALA A 785 4.27 -8.22 7.85
CA ALA A 785 5.66 -8.05 8.24
C ALA A 785 5.73 -7.49 9.67
N PRO A 786 6.85 -7.68 10.39
CA PRO A 786 7.05 -7.04 11.67
C PRO A 786 7.24 -5.52 11.48
N LEU A 787 6.84 -4.73 12.47
CA LEU A 787 6.91 -3.27 12.44
C LEU A 787 8.34 -2.74 12.32
N ASP A 788 9.35 -3.54 12.69
CA ASP A 788 10.75 -3.16 12.67
C ASP A 788 11.47 -3.42 11.34
N LEU A 789 10.88 -4.18 10.40
CA LEU A 789 11.51 -4.59 9.12
C LEU A 789 12.11 -3.43 8.32
N GLU A 790 11.44 -2.27 8.31
CA GLU A 790 11.90 -1.07 7.59
C GLU A 790 12.82 -0.19 8.46
N THR A 791 13.45 -0.73 9.51
CA THR A 791 14.35 -0.02 10.45
C THR A 791 15.64 -0.80 10.76
N ASP A 792 16.63 -0.13 11.37
CA ASP A 792 17.94 -0.74 11.66
C ASP A 792 17.81 -1.83 12.76
N SER A 793 16.79 -1.73 13.61
CA SER A 793 16.53 -2.67 14.71
C SER A 793 16.22 -4.10 14.22
N PHE A 794 15.66 -4.27 13.02
CA PHE A 794 15.36 -5.61 12.48
C PHE A 794 16.59 -6.50 12.44
N TYR A 795 17.70 -5.97 11.89
CA TYR A 795 18.97 -6.67 11.83
C TYR A 795 19.65 -6.74 13.19
N ASP A 796 19.67 -5.64 13.97
CA ASP A 796 20.40 -5.61 15.23
C ASP A 796 19.80 -6.56 16.29
N THR A 797 18.47 -6.60 16.39
CA THR A 797 17.74 -7.47 17.33
C THR A 797 17.83 -8.95 16.93
N ARG A 798 17.86 -9.26 15.62
CA ARG A 798 17.93 -10.64 15.10
C ARG A 798 19.34 -11.07 14.67
N ARG A 799 20.38 -10.28 14.94
CA ARG A 799 21.73 -10.43 14.35
C ARG A 799 22.30 -11.85 14.44
N GLY A 800 22.18 -12.48 15.61
CA GLY A 800 22.65 -13.85 15.82
C GLY A 800 21.91 -14.89 14.96
N PHE A 801 20.59 -14.77 14.86
CA PHE A 801 19.77 -15.65 14.02
C PHE A 801 20.02 -15.41 12.53
N ILE A 802 20.10 -14.14 12.11
CA ILE A 802 20.41 -13.74 10.74
C ILE A 802 21.76 -14.33 10.30
N GLU A 803 22.85 -14.03 11.01
CA GLU A 803 24.18 -14.46 10.56
C GLU A 803 24.34 -15.99 10.56
N ALA A 804 23.74 -16.70 11.53
CA ALA A 804 23.72 -18.16 11.53
C ALA A 804 22.91 -18.76 10.36
N HIS A 805 21.82 -18.11 9.95
CA HIS A 805 21.00 -18.54 8.82
C HIS A 805 21.64 -18.23 7.46
N LEU A 806 22.29 -17.07 7.35
CA LEU A 806 23.04 -16.66 6.18
C LEU A 806 24.23 -17.58 5.88
N GLU A 807 24.87 -18.15 6.91
CA GLU A 807 25.92 -19.15 6.70
C GLU A 807 25.36 -20.45 6.10
N LYS A 808 24.19 -20.94 6.55
CA LYS A 808 23.50 -22.08 5.91
C LYS A 808 23.19 -21.81 4.42
N ILE A 809 22.72 -20.61 4.10
CA ILE A 809 22.45 -20.17 2.71
C ILE A 809 23.75 -20.20 1.89
N LYS A 810 24.85 -19.73 2.48
CA LYS A 810 26.19 -19.74 1.85
C LYS A 810 26.74 -21.15 1.64
N ASP A 811 26.45 -22.08 2.55
CA ASP A 811 26.84 -23.50 2.48
C ASP A 811 25.96 -24.33 1.52
N GLY A 812 24.97 -23.70 0.85
CA GLY A 812 24.19 -24.31 -0.24
C GLY A 812 22.76 -24.70 0.11
N MET A 813 22.32 -24.54 1.36
CA MET A 813 20.96 -24.91 1.80
C MET A 813 19.83 -24.06 1.20
N ALA A 814 20.16 -23.05 0.38
CA ALA A 814 19.20 -22.06 -0.12
C ALA A 814 18.05 -22.67 -0.94
N GLU A 815 18.32 -23.68 -1.79
CA GLU A 815 17.25 -24.32 -2.59
C GLU A 815 16.29 -25.13 -1.69
N GLU A 816 16.83 -25.85 -0.70
CA GLU A 816 16.06 -26.67 0.26
C GLU A 816 15.20 -25.81 1.20
N ILE A 817 15.77 -24.72 1.73
CA ILE A 817 15.03 -23.72 2.53
C ILE A 817 13.90 -23.12 1.68
N LEU A 818 14.17 -22.77 0.42
CA LEU A 818 13.17 -22.17 -0.47
C LEU A 818 11.99 -23.11 -0.74
N ILE A 819 12.25 -24.40 -1.01
CA ILE A 819 11.21 -25.42 -1.22
C ILE A 819 10.38 -25.60 0.06
N THR A 820 11.04 -25.83 1.20
CA THR A 820 10.38 -26.09 2.49
C THR A 820 9.48 -24.93 2.91
N MET A 821 9.97 -23.70 2.77
CA MET A 821 9.20 -22.48 3.10
C MET A 821 8.07 -22.22 2.09
N TRP A 822 8.29 -22.51 0.80
CA TRP A 822 7.24 -22.41 -0.21
C TRP A 822 6.08 -23.37 0.09
N GLU A 823 6.36 -24.66 0.29
CA GLU A 823 5.35 -25.69 0.55
C GLU A 823 4.58 -25.41 1.85
N SER A 824 5.25 -24.90 2.88
CA SER A 824 4.64 -24.56 4.17
C SER A 824 3.78 -23.28 4.13
N HIS A 825 4.12 -22.32 3.27
CA HIS A 825 3.60 -20.95 3.38
C HIS A 825 2.97 -20.38 2.09
N VAL A 826 2.92 -21.11 0.98
CA VAL A 826 2.25 -20.65 -0.26
C VAL A 826 0.85 -20.07 0.01
N GLY A 827 0.56 -18.92 -0.61
CA GLY A 827 -0.67 -18.16 -0.41
C GLY A 827 -0.74 -17.35 0.90
N THR A 828 0.30 -17.37 1.75
CA THR A 828 0.35 -16.61 3.01
C THR A 828 0.96 -15.23 2.78
N ALA A 829 0.27 -14.16 3.16
CA ALA A 829 0.66 -12.79 2.88
C ALA A 829 1.91 -12.35 3.65
N CYS A 830 3.01 -12.12 2.92
CA CYS A 830 4.26 -11.57 3.46
C CYS A 830 4.70 -10.37 2.63
N ARG A 831 5.16 -9.29 3.28
CA ARG A 831 5.67 -8.10 2.57
C ARG A 831 6.86 -8.49 1.70
N GLY A 832 6.81 -8.09 0.43
CA GLY A 832 7.83 -8.42 -0.57
C GLY A 832 7.61 -9.73 -1.34
N VAL A 833 6.77 -10.65 -0.84
CA VAL A 833 6.50 -11.95 -1.48
C VAL A 833 5.30 -11.85 -2.43
N ASN A 834 5.48 -12.30 -3.68
CA ASN A 834 4.39 -12.44 -4.65
C ASN A 834 4.30 -13.87 -5.17
N TRP A 835 3.35 -14.64 -4.62
CA TRP A 835 3.09 -16.04 -4.96
C TRP A 835 2.54 -16.26 -6.38
N GLU A 836 1.90 -15.25 -6.98
CA GLU A 836 1.26 -15.38 -8.30
C GLU A 836 2.20 -15.03 -9.46
N LYS A 837 3.23 -14.19 -9.21
CA LYS A 837 4.12 -13.67 -10.25
C LYS A 837 5.27 -14.62 -10.63
N HIS A 838 5.65 -15.54 -9.74
CA HIS A 838 6.84 -16.39 -9.91
C HIS A 838 6.51 -17.85 -9.61
N SER A 839 6.90 -18.77 -10.50
CA SER A 839 6.76 -20.19 -10.22
C SER A 839 7.86 -20.68 -9.27
N LEU A 840 7.58 -21.76 -8.52
CA LEU A 840 8.60 -22.44 -7.72
C LEU A 840 9.80 -22.89 -8.58
N ALA A 841 9.57 -23.27 -9.84
CA ALA A 841 10.63 -23.69 -10.75
C ALA A 841 11.59 -22.52 -11.09
N ASP A 842 11.05 -21.33 -11.40
CA ASP A 842 11.85 -20.13 -11.67
C ASP A 842 12.66 -19.70 -10.43
N LEU A 843 12.03 -19.71 -9.26
CA LEU A 843 12.67 -19.34 -8.00
C LEU A 843 13.81 -20.30 -7.63
N ARG A 844 13.63 -21.61 -7.82
CA ARG A 844 14.69 -22.61 -7.65
C ARG A 844 15.83 -22.42 -8.64
N ALA A 845 15.51 -22.24 -9.93
CA ALA A 845 16.51 -22.01 -10.97
C ALA A 845 17.34 -20.74 -10.68
N ALA A 846 16.68 -19.64 -10.31
CA ALA A 846 17.30 -18.39 -9.89
C ALA A 846 18.23 -18.60 -8.68
N VAL A 847 17.72 -19.15 -7.56
CA VAL A 847 18.50 -19.38 -6.34
C VAL A 847 19.74 -20.25 -6.61
N LYS A 848 19.58 -21.32 -7.39
CA LYS A 848 20.67 -22.22 -7.76
C LYS A 848 21.74 -21.55 -8.63
N CYS A 849 21.33 -20.74 -9.60
CA CYS A 849 22.26 -20.06 -10.52
C CYS A 849 22.94 -18.82 -9.92
N ILE A 850 22.33 -18.18 -8.92
CA ILE A 850 22.94 -17.08 -8.16
C ILE A 850 24.04 -17.60 -7.22
N GLY A 851 23.80 -18.73 -6.57
CA GLY A 851 24.73 -19.35 -5.62
C GLY A 851 24.68 -18.75 -4.21
N GLY A 852 25.04 -19.57 -3.22
CA GLY A 852 24.84 -19.29 -1.79
C GLY A 852 25.50 -18.00 -1.29
N ALA A 853 26.77 -17.75 -1.63
CA ALA A 853 27.51 -16.57 -1.14
C ALA A 853 26.89 -15.24 -1.63
N CYS A 854 26.41 -15.21 -2.88
CA CYS A 854 25.73 -14.08 -3.49
C CYS A 854 24.35 -13.84 -2.87
N LEU A 855 23.56 -14.91 -2.67
CA LEU A 855 22.27 -14.85 -1.98
C LEU A 855 22.42 -14.37 -0.53
N ALA A 856 23.39 -14.90 0.22
CA ALA A 856 23.60 -14.51 1.61
C ALA A 856 24.01 -13.04 1.72
N SER A 857 24.76 -12.53 0.74
CA SER A 857 25.14 -11.11 0.67
C SER A 857 23.93 -10.21 0.41
N ILE A 858 23.04 -10.56 -0.52
CA ILE A 858 21.78 -9.82 -0.77
C ILE A 858 20.85 -9.89 0.45
N CYS A 859 20.68 -11.08 1.04
CA CYS A 859 19.79 -11.25 2.19
C CYS A 859 20.29 -10.48 3.42
N ARG A 860 21.61 -10.45 3.67
CA ARG A 860 22.23 -9.58 4.67
C ARG A 860 21.92 -8.11 4.41
N HIS A 861 22.05 -7.66 3.17
CA HIS A 861 21.89 -6.25 2.83
C HIS A 861 20.44 -5.77 2.95
N LEU A 862 19.48 -6.60 2.51
CA LEU A 862 18.05 -6.35 2.70
C LEU A 862 17.63 -6.43 4.17
N ALA A 863 18.23 -7.31 4.97
CA ALA A 863 17.97 -7.34 6.41
C ALA A 863 18.52 -6.08 7.12
N GLN A 864 19.71 -5.60 6.75
CA GLN A 864 20.32 -4.40 7.34
C GLN A 864 19.55 -3.11 7.01
N ASP A 865 19.03 -2.96 5.78
CA ASP A 865 18.28 -1.77 5.39
C ASP A 865 17.25 -2.05 4.28
N TYR A 866 16.19 -2.77 4.64
CA TYR A 866 15.11 -3.13 3.71
C TYR A 866 14.52 -1.90 2.99
N ARG A 867 14.27 -0.79 3.71
CA ARG A 867 13.67 0.43 3.15
C ARG A 867 14.53 1.05 2.05
N SER A 868 15.85 1.19 2.25
CA SER A 868 16.72 1.84 1.27
C SER A 868 17.07 0.94 0.09
N TRP A 869 16.89 -0.38 0.19
CA TRP A 869 17.31 -1.33 -0.84
C TRP A 869 16.16 -2.09 -1.53
N SER A 870 14.94 -2.08 -1.00
CA SER A 870 13.73 -2.69 -1.63
C SER A 870 13.27 -2.08 -2.96
N SER A 871 14.03 -1.15 -3.55
CA SER A 871 13.76 -0.57 -4.86
C SER A 871 15.05 -0.33 -5.67
N GLY A 872 14.90 -0.30 -6.99
CA GLY A 872 15.98 -0.03 -7.94
C GLY A 872 16.92 -1.21 -8.20
N MET A 873 16.52 -2.44 -7.87
CA MET A 873 17.16 -3.65 -8.42
C MET A 873 17.13 -3.64 -9.96
N PRO A 874 18.07 -4.33 -10.64
CA PRO A 874 18.06 -4.49 -12.08
C PRO A 874 16.75 -5.10 -12.61
N ASP A 875 16.28 -4.63 -13.77
CA ASP A 875 14.99 -5.01 -14.35
C ASP A 875 14.88 -6.52 -14.62
N LEU A 876 15.96 -7.13 -15.14
CA LEU A 876 16.03 -8.54 -15.50
C LEU A 876 16.94 -9.33 -14.55
N LEU A 877 16.44 -10.47 -14.10
CA LEU A 877 17.27 -11.57 -13.58
C LEU A 877 17.29 -12.67 -14.65
N LEU A 878 18.48 -12.96 -15.16
CA LEU A 878 18.74 -14.01 -16.14
C LEU A 878 19.53 -15.15 -15.49
N TRP A 879 19.30 -16.37 -15.95
CA TRP A 879 20.05 -17.56 -15.55
C TRP A 879 20.28 -18.51 -16.72
N ARG A 880 21.30 -19.36 -16.56
CA ARG A 880 21.55 -20.52 -17.41
C ARG A 880 22.05 -21.67 -16.57
N LEU A 881 21.43 -22.84 -16.72
CA LEU A 881 21.94 -24.11 -16.21
C LEU A 881 22.82 -24.75 -17.30
N HIS A 882 24.05 -25.11 -16.94
CA HIS A 882 24.98 -25.85 -17.82
C HIS A 882 24.88 -27.35 -17.58
N ASP A 883 24.66 -27.75 -16.32
CA ASP A 883 24.38 -29.11 -15.89
C ASP A 883 23.50 -29.08 -14.61
N CYS A 884 23.31 -30.23 -13.96
CA CYS A 884 22.47 -30.35 -12.76
C CYS A 884 23.10 -29.76 -11.46
N TYR A 885 24.36 -29.34 -11.50
CA TYR A 885 25.12 -28.77 -10.37
C TYR A 885 25.69 -27.37 -10.65
N ARG A 886 25.81 -26.96 -11.92
CA ARG A 886 26.37 -25.67 -12.34
C ARG A 886 25.35 -24.83 -13.10
N GLY A 887 25.10 -23.64 -12.55
CA GLY A 887 24.42 -22.55 -13.24
C GLY A 887 25.17 -21.23 -13.10
N GLU A 888 24.83 -20.29 -13.96
CA GLU A 888 25.29 -18.89 -13.90
C GLU A 888 24.10 -17.95 -13.91
N ALA A 889 24.16 -16.87 -13.13
CA ALA A 889 23.18 -15.80 -13.14
C ALA A 889 23.79 -14.49 -13.66
N LYS A 890 22.99 -13.73 -14.42
CA LYS A 890 23.32 -12.39 -14.91
C LYS A 890 22.19 -11.43 -14.55
N LEU A 891 22.54 -10.27 -14.04
CA LEU A 891 21.57 -9.21 -13.74
C LEU A 891 21.73 -8.11 -14.79
N VAL A 892 20.60 -7.71 -15.39
CA VAL A 892 20.61 -6.72 -16.47
C VAL A 892 19.63 -5.60 -16.20
N GLU A 893 20.14 -4.39 -16.22
CA GLU A 893 19.37 -3.15 -16.16
C GLU A 893 19.12 -2.64 -17.59
N VAL A 894 17.86 -2.47 -17.98
CA VAL A 894 17.43 -2.16 -19.34
C VAL A 894 17.15 -0.67 -19.47
N LYS A 895 17.79 -0.03 -20.45
CA LYS A 895 17.63 1.40 -20.72
C LYS A 895 17.20 1.66 -22.15
N GLY A 896 15.98 2.18 -22.30
CA GLY A 896 15.48 2.70 -23.56
C GLY A 896 16.24 3.95 -24.04
N PRO A 897 15.99 4.44 -25.27
CA PRO A 897 16.86 5.40 -25.96
C PRO A 897 17.09 6.75 -25.26
N ARG A 898 16.20 7.13 -24.34
CA ARG A 898 16.26 8.39 -23.58
C ARG A 898 16.39 8.20 -22.07
N ASP A 899 16.46 6.95 -21.60
CA ASP A 899 16.52 6.65 -20.18
C ASP A 899 17.96 6.63 -19.65
N ARG A 900 18.12 6.83 -18.34
CA ARG A 900 19.41 6.87 -17.65
C ARG A 900 19.30 6.13 -16.32
N LEU A 901 20.39 5.44 -15.95
CA LEU A 901 20.51 4.84 -14.62
C LEU A 901 20.22 5.86 -13.52
N SER A 902 19.22 5.56 -12.69
CA SER A 902 18.98 6.30 -11.45
C SER A 902 20.15 6.10 -10.47
N GLU A 903 20.29 7.00 -9.50
CA GLU A 903 21.38 6.88 -8.51
C GLU A 903 21.16 5.68 -7.56
N GLN A 904 19.91 5.25 -7.36
CA GLN A 904 19.57 4.00 -6.66
C GLN A 904 19.98 2.76 -7.44
N GLN A 905 19.66 2.70 -8.75
CA GLN A 905 20.13 1.61 -9.62
C GLN A 905 21.65 1.56 -9.66
N ARG A 906 22.35 2.71 -9.68
CA ARG A 906 23.81 2.74 -9.57
C ARG A 906 24.34 2.18 -8.26
N ALA A 907 23.67 2.46 -7.14
CA ALA A 907 24.04 1.87 -5.85
C ALA A 907 23.93 0.34 -5.88
N TRP A 908 22.81 -0.18 -6.43
CA TRP A 908 22.60 -1.61 -6.63
C TRP A 908 23.65 -2.25 -7.55
N LEU A 909 23.86 -1.70 -8.75
CA LEU A 909 24.82 -2.25 -9.72
C LEU A 909 26.25 -2.27 -9.16
N LEU A 910 26.67 -1.26 -8.40
CA LEU A 910 27.98 -1.26 -7.74
C LEU A 910 28.07 -2.34 -6.65
N PHE A 911 27.07 -2.42 -5.76
CA PHE A 911 27.00 -3.45 -4.71
C PHE A 911 27.03 -4.87 -5.29
N LEU A 912 26.25 -5.13 -6.34
CA LEU A 912 26.16 -6.44 -6.99
C LEU A 912 27.51 -6.85 -7.61
N ILE A 913 28.18 -5.93 -8.30
CA ILE A 913 29.52 -6.21 -8.86
C ILE A 913 30.54 -6.47 -7.73
N ASP A 914 30.46 -5.75 -6.61
CA ASP A 914 31.34 -5.98 -5.45
C ASP A 914 31.03 -7.29 -4.71
N CYS A 915 29.81 -7.82 -4.82
CA CYS A 915 29.43 -9.17 -4.38
C CYS A 915 29.82 -10.29 -5.37
N GLY A 916 30.35 -9.95 -6.55
CA GLY A 916 30.80 -10.92 -7.56
C GLY A 916 29.75 -11.31 -8.62
N PHE A 917 28.62 -10.62 -8.71
CA PHE A 917 27.62 -10.88 -9.75
C PHE A 917 28.10 -10.46 -11.15
N ASN A 918 27.64 -11.19 -12.18
CA ASN A 918 27.70 -10.71 -13.56
C ASN A 918 26.59 -9.66 -13.77
N VAL A 919 26.98 -8.42 -14.08
CA VAL A 919 26.08 -7.25 -14.09
C VAL A 919 26.32 -6.39 -15.32
N GLU A 920 25.25 -6.15 -16.08
CA GLU A 920 25.30 -5.45 -17.36
C GLU A 920 24.18 -4.41 -17.49
N VAL A 921 24.36 -3.43 -18.38
CA VAL A 921 23.31 -2.47 -18.76
C VAL A 921 22.97 -2.66 -20.23
N CYS A 922 21.75 -3.10 -20.52
CA CYS A 922 21.25 -3.29 -21.88
C CYS A 922 20.63 -2.01 -22.40
N LYS A 923 21.25 -1.38 -23.39
CA LYS A 923 20.72 -0.19 -24.06
C LYS A 923 19.93 -0.56 -25.30
N VAL A 924 18.63 -0.35 -25.27
CA VAL A 924 17.77 -0.51 -26.45
C VAL A 924 17.82 0.79 -27.25
N THR A 925 18.37 0.72 -28.46
CA THR A 925 18.45 1.83 -29.42
C THR A 925 17.50 1.61 -30.60
N PRO A 926 16.92 2.67 -31.19
CA PRO A 926 16.19 2.53 -32.45
C PRO A 926 17.10 1.96 -33.52
N ASN A 927 16.57 1.12 -34.41
CA ASN A 927 17.25 0.85 -35.67
C ASN A 927 17.56 2.19 -36.36
N PRO A 928 18.75 2.37 -36.98
CA PRO A 928 18.94 3.47 -37.91
C PRO A 928 17.86 3.36 -38.99
N VAL A 929 17.18 4.48 -39.26
CA VAL A 929 16.31 4.58 -40.43
C VAL A 929 17.24 4.63 -41.63
N ASP A 930 17.10 3.69 -42.56
CA ASP A 930 17.73 3.80 -43.88
C ASP A 930 17.17 5.08 -44.55
N THR A 931 18.01 6.10 -44.66
CA THR A 931 17.71 7.42 -45.23
C THR A 931 17.86 7.44 -46.74
#